data_AF-A0A2S7JBD7-F1
#
_entry.id   AF-A0A2S7JBD7-F1
#
_cell.length_a   1.000
_cell.length_b   1.000
_cell.length_c   1.000
_cell.angle_alpha   90.00
_cell.angle_beta   90.00
_cell.angle_gamma   90.00
#
_symmetry.space_group_name_H-M   'P 1'
#
loop_
_entity.id
_entity.type
_entity.pdbx_description
1 polymer ?
#
loop_
_entity_poly.entity_id
_entity_poly.type
_entity_poly.pdbx_seq_one_letter_code
_entity_poly.pdbx_strand_id
1 'polypeptide(L)'
;MTPAQQIAYIVRTELRAFVRYPKMLVATAAVALLPALYALIYLSSVWDPASNTQSLAVALVNLDEGVEYRDHVFNVGWQVVSKLRSSHRFGYVDLHDAEEARHRVRQGTLAFALIIPKDFSSNAIPGAQPGGGKLVIYSAEGNNYETAVIARQFATELGHEVNESLNERRWALVLSNAAGSQHSVDQLRQGVEQLRLGAAQLKTGSEQTASAAKTLSGGAGKLQGGVEQLTDGMRQLGTGLRTMDARRPPNSELNRLKAGAESLAAGHGELSRGLDELQVGSQKIREGVAGFQEEANGSLLVSTRVKDNANQLVNGVNQLDEGLKSAAHAQRELTDGADKVSVGVGALTTGMRTLNGGIRTAVGKLPEDSQLDELNRGASALANGNFALADGLQKIRAGSQGLSGGLDLLANSLPAALDTPGGSAAGMASSVQPVMELSAPVSNSGSGFAPNILPAALWLGAGIAAFLIHVRTLPRRAQHFSRPAQLLGKMGLPAAVVVVQALLLGLAAQGVLTMRVANGPAFMLTLVVSGLSFLAMVLLLTKAFGDAGKAMAMVLLAVQLSSSGGVMPVELSGGLFTQISPWLPMTWVVRAVKASLFGAFDGQWARPLVYVAASGVAAMLLSMVVGRWRFVKTTAMRPAVDI
;
A
#
# COMPACT_ATOMS: atom_id res chain seq x y z
N MET A 1 -22.53 91.33 -18.86
CA MET A 1 -21.52 90.30 -18.54
C MET A 1 -22.03 88.96 -19.05
N THR A 2 -21.20 88.19 -19.74
CA THR A 2 -21.54 86.80 -20.08
C THR A 2 -21.60 85.95 -18.79
N PRO A 3 -22.26 84.77 -18.80
CA PRO A 3 -22.27 83.88 -17.63
C PRO A 3 -20.86 83.57 -17.10
N ALA A 4 -19.89 83.36 -17.99
CA ALA A 4 -18.48 83.16 -17.60
C ALA A 4 -17.89 84.39 -16.88
N GLN A 5 -18.21 85.61 -17.33
CA GLN A 5 -17.78 86.84 -16.68
C GLN A 5 -18.48 87.07 -15.33
N GLN A 6 -19.76 86.70 -15.19
CA GLN A 6 -20.48 86.74 -13.93
C GLN A 6 -19.87 85.76 -12.91
N ILE A 7 -19.57 84.53 -13.33
CA ILE A 7 -18.88 83.53 -12.50
C ILE A 7 -17.50 84.05 -12.08
N ALA A 8 -16.69 84.52 -13.02
CA ALA A 8 -15.36 85.05 -12.73
C ALA A 8 -15.40 86.26 -11.77
N TYR A 9 -16.41 87.13 -11.91
CA TYR A 9 -16.62 88.25 -11.01
C TYR A 9 -16.93 87.79 -9.57
N ILE A 10 -17.85 86.83 -9.42
CA ILE A 10 -18.20 86.25 -8.10
C ILE A 10 -16.95 85.58 -7.49
N VAL A 11 -16.28 84.70 -8.22
CA VAL A 11 -15.08 83.98 -7.76
C VAL A 11 -13.97 84.95 -7.36
N ARG A 12 -13.72 86.00 -8.16
CA ARG A 12 -12.68 87.00 -7.84
C ARG A 12 -13.06 87.85 -6.62
N THR A 13 -14.35 88.13 -6.42
CA THR A 13 -14.84 88.87 -5.26
C THR A 13 -14.67 88.04 -3.98
N GLU A 14 -15.05 86.77 -4.01
CA GLU A 14 -14.83 85.81 -2.93
C GLU A 14 -13.33 85.61 -2.62
N LEU A 15 -12.48 85.40 -3.65
CA LEU A 15 -11.02 85.26 -3.50
C LEU A 15 -10.39 86.52 -2.88
N ARG A 16 -10.83 87.71 -3.26
CA ARG A 16 -10.33 88.96 -2.64
C ARG A 16 -10.75 89.05 -1.17
N ALA A 17 -11.99 88.71 -0.84
CA ALA A 17 -12.44 88.67 0.55
C ALA A 17 -11.60 87.68 1.35
N PHE A 18 -11.33 86.52 0.76
CA PHE A 18 -10.55 85.45 1.34
C PHE A 18 -9.10 85.83 1.66
N VAL A 19 -8.39 86.47 0.71
CA VAL A 19 -7.00 86.93 0.92
C VAL A 19 -6.93 88.12 1.88
N ARG A 20 -7.97 88.97 1.92
CA ARG A 20 -8.02 90.15 2.79
C ARG A 20 -8.11 89.81 4.27
N TYR A 21 -8.69 88.66 4.64
CA TYR A 21 -8.85 88.25 6.03
C TYR A 21 -7.92 87.07 6.37
N PRO A 22 -6.78 87.28 7.05
CA PRO A 22 -5.80 86.22 7.33
C PRO A 22 -6.38 85.08 8.18
N LYS A 23 -7.43 85.36 8.98
CA LYS A 23 -8.16 84.33 9.74
C LYS A 23 -8.93 83.36 8.85
N MET A 24 -9.41 83.79 7.67
CA MET A 24 -10.08 82.91 6.71
C MET A 24 -9.09 81.97 6.04
N LEU A 25 -7.91 82.47 5.66
CA LEU A 25 -6.81 81.65 5.14
C LEU A 25 -6.41 80.53 6.10
N VAL A 26 -6.20 80.85 7.38
CA VAL A 26 -5.88 79.85 8.41
C VAL A 26 -7.03 78.86 8.63
N ALA A 27 -8.28 79.33 8.67
CA ALA A 27 -9.46 78.47 8.83
C ALA A 27 -9.60 77.50 7.65
N THR A 28 -9.38 77.94 6.42
CA THR A 28 -9.47 77.08 5.24
C THR A 28 -8.30 76.13 5.12
N ALA A 29 -7.07 76.54 5.47
CA ALA A 29 -5.95 75.60 5.55
C ALA A 29 -6.27 74.50 6.56
N ALA A 30 -6.81 74.85 7.74
CA ALA A 30 -7.24 73.88 8.73
C ALA A 30 -8.33 72.94 8.20
N VAL A 31 -9.37 73.47 7.55
CA VAL A 31 -10.47 72.68 6.96
C VAL A 31 -9.97 71.79 5.80
N ALA A 32 -9.07 72.28 4.95
CA ALA A 32 -8.50 71.53 3.84
C ALA A 32 -7.61 70.37 4.31
N LEU A 33 -6.97 70.51 5.48
CA LEU A 33 -6.18 69.44 6.10
C LEU A 33 -7.03 68.41 6.85
N LEU A 34 -8.28 68.73 7.24
CA LEU A 34 -9.13 67.82 8.02
C LEU A 34 -9.36 66.46 7.33
N PRO A 35 -9.70 66.37 6.03
CA PRO A 35 -9.87 65.07 5.37
C PRO A 35 -8.58 64.25 5.36
N ALA A 36 -7.43 64.88 5.10
CA ALA A 36 -6.13 64.20 5.08
C ALA A 36 -5.74 63.71 6.48
N LEU A 37 -5.96 64.53 7.52
CA LEU A 37 -5.71 64.16 8.90
C LEU A 37 -6.63 63.02 9.37
N TYR A 38 -7.91 63.09 9.01
CA TYR A 38 -8.88 62.02 9.29
C TYR A 38 -8.44 60.71 8.64
N ALA A 39 -8.11 60.74 7.35
CA ALA A 39 -7.64 59.56 6.62
C ALA A 39 -6.35 59.01 7.22
N LEU A 40 -5.39 59.87 7.57
CA LEU A 40 -4.14 59.46 8.20
C LEU A 40 -4.38 58.78 9.55
N ILE A 41 -5.18 59.38 10.43
CA ILE A 41 -5.49 58.81 11.76
C ILE A 41 -6.24 57.49 11.62
N TYR A 42 -7.27 57.44 10.76
CA TYR A 42 -8.09 56.25 10.61
C TYR A 42 -7.32 55.10 9.94
N LEU A 43 -6.67 55.36 8.79
CA LEU A 43 -5.92 54.33 8.07
C LEU A 43 -4.73 53.85 8.89
N SER A 44 -4.02 54.71 9.61
CA SER A 44 -2.90 54.26 10.48
C SER A 44 -3.37 53.32 11.58
N SER A 45 -4.59 53.50 12.11
CA SER A 45 -5.15 52.59 13.13
C SER A 45 -5.59 51.22 12.60
N VAL A 46 -5.70 51.05 11.28
CA VAL A 46 -6.20 49.81 10.63
C VAL A 46 -5.27 49.34 9.51
N TRP A 47 -4.04 49.86 9.43
CA TRP A 47 -3.16 49.67 8.28
C TRP A 47 -2.74 48.21 8.09
N ASP A 48 -2.33 47.55 9.17
CA ASP A 48 -1.94 46.14 9.15
C ASP A 48 -2.18 45.47 10.52
N PRO A 49 -3.43 45.03 10.78
CA PRO A 49 -3.77 44.34 12.02
C PRO A 49 -3.10 42.98 12.15
N ALA A 50 -2.80 42.32 11.02
CA ALA A 50 -2.28 40.95 11.00
C ALA A 50 -0.85 40.87 11.57
N SER A 51 0.00 41.86 11.30
CA SER A 51 1.36 41.93 11.86
C SER A 51 1.39 42.23 13.37
N ASN A 52 0.28 42.68 13.95
CA ASN A 52 0.16 43.01 15.38
C ASN A 52 -0.58 41.94 16.20
N THR A 53 -0.82 40.76 15.64
CA THR A 53 -1.54 39.65 16.31
C THR A 53 -0.86 39.16 17.59
N GLN A 54 0.45 39.38 17.75
CA GLN A 54 1.20 39.13 18.99
C GLN A 54 0.71 39.97 20.18
N SER A 55 0.07 41.11 19.93
CA SER A 55 -0.53 41.95 20.98
C SER A 55 -1.85 41.39 21.51
N LEU A 56 -2.45 40.41 20.82
CA LEU A 56 -3.66 39.73 21.29
C LEU A 56 -3.30 38.68 22.32
N ALA A 57 -3.75 38.90 23.56
CA ALA A 57 -3.58 37.93 24.62
C ALA A 57 -4.54 36.74 24.40
N VAL A 58 -3.99 35.54 24.17
CA VAL A 58 -4.75 34.31 23.93
C VAL A 58 -4.43 33.29 25.00
N ALA A 59 -5.43 32.76 25.69
CA ALA A 59 -5.18 31.71 26.69
C ALA A 59 -4.88 30.37 26.03
N LEU A 60 -3.87 29.68 26.56
CA LEU A 60 -3.62 28.27 26.31
C LEU A 60 -3.88 27.49 27.59
N VAL A 61 -4.86 26.60 27.57
CA VAL A 61 -5.16 25.68 28.67
C VAL A 61 -4.99 24.26 28.15
N ASN A 62 -4.00 23.55 28.66
CA ASN A 62 -3.79 22.14 28.33
C ASN A 62 -4.13 21.26 29.53
N LEU A 63 -5.24 20.54 29.43
CA LEU A 63 -5.67 19.55 30.42
C LEU A 63 -5.36 18.11 29.97
N ASP A 64 -4.82 17.92 28.76
CA ASP A 64 -4.59 16.60 28.15
C ASP A 64 -3.60 15.75 28.94
N GLU A 65 -4.07 14.59 29.40
CA GLU A 65 -3.27 13.64 30.18
C GLU A 65 -2.40 12.74 29.29
N GLY A 66 -2.66 12.75 27.97
CA GLY A 66 -2.03 11.83 27.02
C GLY A 66 -2.74 10.48 26.96
N VAL A 67 -2.18 9.56 26.17
CA VAL A 67 -2.68 8.19 26.03
C VAL A 67 -1.53 7.25 25.72
N GLU A 68 -1.56 6.07 26.32
CA GLU A 68 -0.74 4.94 25.88
C GLU A 68 -1.51 4.18 24.80
N TYR A 69 -0.95 4.12 23.58
CA TYR A 69 -1.57 3.45 22.45
C TYR A 69 -0.52 2.59 21.75
N ARG A 70 -0.70 1.27 21.77
CA ARG A 70 0.19 0.28 21.14
C ARG A 70 1.64 0.42 21.62
N ASP A 71 1.85 0.33 22.93
CA ASP A 71 3.15 0.42 23.62
C ASP A 71 3.91 1.75 23.40
N HIS A 72 3.23 2.78 22.92
CA HIS A 72 3.77 4.13 22.75
C HIS A 72 2.92 5.14 23.50
N VAL A 73 3.59 6.03 24.24
CA VAL A 73 2.93 7.14 24.95
C VAL A 73 2.83 8.34 24.03
N PHE A 74 1.61 8.82 23.80
CA PHE A 74 1.31 10.01 23.02
C PHE A 74 0.69 11.09 23.91
N ASN A 75 1.22 12.31 23.84
CA ASN A 75 0.55 13.50 24.38
C ASN A 75 0.49 14.57 23.27
N VAL A 76 -0.64 14.58 22.56
CA VAL A 76 -0.89 15.49 21.44
C VAL A 76 -1.14 16.91 21.95
N GLY A 77 -1.82 17.07 23.08
CA GLY A 77 -2.11 18.38 23.66
C GLY A 77 -0.84 19.17 23.99
N TRP A 78 0.15 18.52 24.60
CA TRP A 78 1.45 19.14 24.89
C TRP A 78 2.18 19.54 23.61
N GLN A 79 2.13 18.70 22.57
CA GLN A 79 2.74 19.02 21.28
C GLN A 79 2.07 20.23 20.62
N VAL A 80 0.74 20.28 20.63
CA VAL A 80 -0.03 21.43 20.14
C VAL A 80 0.38 22.70 20.87
N VAL A 81 0.40 22.70 22.20
CA VAL A 81 0.81 23.88 22.98
C VAL A 81 2.26 24.27 22.70
N SER A 82 3.18 23.31 22.63
CA SER A 82 4.60 23.60 22.36
C SER A 82 4.81 24.24 20.99
N LYS A 83 4.11 23.76 19.96
CA LYS A 83 4.16 24.30 18.60
C LYS A 83 3.56 25.71 18.55
N LEU A 84 2.39 25.89 19.17
CA LEU A 84 1.75 27.21 19.26
C LEU A 84 2.67 28.24 19.93
N ARG A 85 3.30 27.90 21.07
CA ARG A 85 4.29 28.77 21.72
C ARG A 85 5.46 29.13 20.80
N SER A 86 6.00 28.16 20.06
CA SER A 86 7.10 28.40 19.12
C SER A 86 6.71 29.28 17.92
N SER A 87 5.44 29.25 17.50
CA SER A 87 4.96 30.02 16.35
C SER A 87 4.90 31.53 16.59
N HIS A 88 4.81 31.96 17.85
CA HIS A 88 4.65 33.37 18.26
C HIS A 88 3.56 34.11 17.46
N ARG A 89 2.48 33.42 17.06
CA ARG A 89 1.37 34.02 16.30
C ARG A 89 0.53 34.96 17.16
N PHE A 90 0.34 34.64 18.44
CA PHE A 90 -0.41 35.44 19.40
C PHE A 90 0.42 35.64 20.68
N GLY A 91 -0.01 36.59 21.52
CA GLY A 91 0.51 36.77 22.87
C GLY A 91 -0.05 35.68 23.79
N TYR A 92 0.49 34.46 23.67
CA TYR A 92 -0.02 33.31 24.43
C TYR A 92 0.17 33.49 25.94
N VAL A 93 -0.90 33.23 26.70
CA VAL A 93 -0.91 33.24 28.17
C VAL A 93 -1.28 31.84 28.65
N ASP A 94 -0.34 31.16 29.30
CA ASP A 94 -0.59 29.84 29.84
C ASP A 94 -1.46 29.93 31.11
N LEU A 95 -2.54 29.16 31.13
CA LEU A 95 -3.44 29.03 32.27
C LEU A 95 -3.66 27.54 32.57
N HIS A 96 -3.87 27.23 33.84
CA HIS A 96 -4.10 25.85 34.31
C HIS A 96 -5.58 25.51 34.48
N ASP A 97 -6.44 26.53 34.54
CA ASP A 97 -7.89 26.36 34.72
C ASP A 97 -8.67 26.88 33.50
N ALA A 98 -9.55 26.02 32.99
CA ALA A 98 -10.43 26.34 31.87
C ALA A 98 -11.48 27.39 32.24
N GLU A 99 -12.00 27.39 33.47
CA GLU A 99 -12.99 28.38 33.89
C GLU A 99 -12.38 29.76 34.09
N GLU A 100 -11.16 29.84 34.64
CA GLU A 100 -10.39 31.08 34.66
C GLU A 100 -10.20 31.65 33.25
N ALA A 101 -9.83 30.81 32.27
CA ALA A 101 -9.66 31.23 30.88
C ALA A 101 -10.98 31.76 30.28
N ARG A 102 -12.09 31.03 30.47
CA ARG A 102 -13.43 31.47 30.01
C ARG A 102 -13.82 32.81 30.64
N HIS A 103 -13.64 32.95 31.94
CA HIS A 103 -13.95 34.18 32.67
C HIS A 103 -13.12 35.36 32.17
N ARG A 104 -11.81 35.17 31.97
CA ARG A 104 -10.91 36.22 31.45
C ARG A 104 -11.24 36.65 30.03
N VAL A 105 -11.72 35.73 29.17
CA VAL A 105 -12.26 36.04 27.84
C VAL A 105 -13.57 36.83 27.97
N ARG A 106 -14.51 36.41 28.85
CA ARG A 106 -15.76 37.15 29.09
C ARG A 106 -15.51 38.57 29.57
N GLN A 107 -14.51 38.79 30.43
CA GLN A 107 -14.12 40.11 30.91
C GLN A 107 -13.37 40.97 29.87
N GLY A 108 -12.96 40.38 28.74
CA GLY A 108 -12.20 41.05 27.68
C GLY A 108 -10.75 41.31 28.03
N THR A 109 -10.19 40.59 29.01
CA THR A 109 -8.75 40.61 29.31
C THR A 109 -7.95 39.68 28.39
N LEU A 110 -8.65 38.73 27.76
CA LEU A 110 -8.13 37.83 26.74
C LEU A 110 -9.03 37.90 25.51
N ALA A 111 -8.44 37.76 24.34
CA ALA A 111 -9.11 37.77 23.05
C ALA A 111 -10.00 36.52 22.88
N PHE A 112 -9.41 35.34 23.09
CA PHE A 112 -10.08 34.04 23.13
C PHE A 112 -9.19 33.03 23.90
N ALA A 113 -9.70 31.83 24.15
CA ALA A 113 -8.97 30.76 24.80
C ALA A 113 -9.00 29.48 23.97
N LEU A 114 -7.86 28.80 23.84
CA LEU A 114 -7.76 27.42 23.40
C LEU A 114 -7.69 26.52 24.62
N ILE A 115 -8.69 25.65 24.76
CA ILE A 115 -8.79 24.67 25.84
C ILE A 115 -8.67 23.29 25.21
N ILE A 116 -7.62 22.56 25.60
CA ILE A 116 -7.40 21.17 25.21
C ILE A 116 -7.92 20.29 26.35
N PRO A 117 -9.02 19.54 26.15
CA PRO A 117 -9.61 18.69 27.17
C PRO A 117 -8.69 17.54 27.62
N LYS A 118 -8.99 16.97 28.80
CA LYS A 118 -8.22 15.86 29.39
C LYS A 118 -8.17 14.59 28.55
N ASP A 119 -9.23 14.35 27.78
CA ASP A 119 -9.43 13.17 26.93
C ASP A 119 -9.04 13.44 25.47
N PHE A 120 -8.32 14.53 25.20
CA PHE A 120 -7.98 14.94 23.85
C PHE A 120 -7.12 13.90 23.14
N SER A 121 -5.98 13.50 23.73
CA SER A 121 -5.11 12.47 23.13
C SER A 121 -5.81 11.12 23.05
N SER A 122 -6.54 10.72 24.09
CA SER A 122 -7.23 9.43 24.13
C SER A 122 -8.34 9.30 23.08
N ASN A 123 -8.96 10.41 22.66
CA ASN A 123 -9.96 10.39 21.60
C ASN A 123 -9.35 10.68 20.21
N ALA A 124 -8.29 11.48 20.14
CA ALA A 124 -7.63 11.81 18.89
C ALA A 124 -6.85 10.60 18.34
N ILE A 125 -5.97 9.98 19.14
CA ILE A 125 -5.00 8.97 18.68
C ILE A 125 -5.64 7.69 18.12
N PRO A 126 -6.65 7.07 18.75
CA PRO A 126 -7.24 5.84 18.22
C PRO A 126 -8.04 6.04 16.93
N GLY A 127 -8.48 7.28 16.62
CA GLY A 127 -9.26 7.57 15.41
C GLY A 127 -10.54 6.73 15.31
N ALA A 128 -11.15 6.35 16.44
CA ALA A 128 -12.34 5.50 16.46
C ALA A 128 -13.50 6.15 15.70
N GLN A 129 -13.71 7.45 15.92
CA GLN A 129 -14.75 8.24 15.29
C GLN A 129 -14.20 9.57 14.76
N PRO A 130 -14.75 10.10 13.65
CA PRO A 130 -14.41 11.44 13.17
C PRO A 130 -14.65 12.50 14.24
N GLY A 131 -13.67 13.38 14.45
CA GLY A 131 -13.75 14.49 15.40
C GLY A 131 -13.74 14.07 16.86
N GLY A 132 -13.25 12.87 17.20
CA GLY A 132 -13.16 12.40 18.59
C GLY A 132 -12.32 13.34 19.47
N GLY A 133 -11.16 13.77 18.98
CA GLY A 133 -10.30 14.74 19.66
C GLY A 133 -10.86 16.16 19.52
N LYS A 134 -11.52 16.66 20.56
CA LYS A 134 -12.11 18.01 20.53
C LYS A 134 -11.09 19.06 20.97
N LEU A 135 -10.87 20.07 20.14
CA LEU A 135 -10.16 21.29 20.54
C LEU A 135 -11.20 22.37 20.83
N VAL A 136 -11.31 22.84 22.07
CA VAL A 136 -12.33 23.82 22.43
C VAL A 136 -11.75 25.23 22.29
N ILE A 137 -12.38 26.05 21.44
CA ILE A 137 -12.03 27.46 21.30
C ILE A 137 -13.17 28.28 21.90
N TYR A 138 -12.87 28.96 23.01
CA TYR A 138 -13.82 29.83 23.69
C TYR A 138 -13.62 31.28 23.27
N SER A 139 -14.67 31.91 22.74
CA SER A 139 -14.63 33.31 22.29
C SER A 139 -15.88 34.08 22.71
N ALA A 140 -15.73 35.39 22.95
CA ALA A 140 -16.84 36.28 23.29
C ALA A 140 -17.13 37.23 22.12
N GLU A 141 -18.06 36.87 21.24
CA GLU A 141 -18.37 37.66 20.03
C GLU A 141 -18.83 39.07 20.37
N GLY A 142 -19.61 39.23 21.44
CA GLY A 142 -20.09 40.51 21.91
C GLY A 142 -18.97 41.42 22.44
N ASN A 143 -17.87 40.86 22.93
CA ASN A 143 -16.71 41.67 23.36
C ASN A 143 -15.99 42.26 22.14
N ASN A 144 -15.75 41.43 21.12
CA ASN A 144 -15.25 41.88 19.83
C ASN A 144 -15.55 40.85 18.73
N TYR A 145 -16.32 41.26 17.72
CA TYR A 145 -16.75 40.36 16.65
C TYR A 145 -15.59 39.91 15.76
N GLU A 146 -14.68 40.82 15.38
CA GLU A 146 -13.51 40.51 14.55
C GLU A 146 -12.56 39.52 15.25
N THR A 147 -12.41 39.64 16.57
CA THR A 147 -11.63 38.66 17.36
C THR A 147 -12.23 37.27 17.30
N ALA A 148 -13.56 37.16 17.34
CA ALA A 148 -14.22 35.88 17.21
C ALA A 148 -14.11 35.29 15.80
N VAL A 149 -14.05 36.13 14.76
CA VAL A 149 -13.74 35.70 13.39
C VAL A 149 -12.30 35.16 13.32
N ILE A 150 -11.33 35.88 13.88
CA ILE A 150 -9.93 35.41 13.97
C ILE A 150 -9.86 34.07 14.73
N ALA A 151 -10.56 33.94 15.86
CA ALA A 151 -10.59 32.71 16.65
C ALA A 151 -11.18 31.53 15.85
N ARG A 152 -12.24 31.74 15.06
CA ARG A 152 -12.82 30.71 14.18
C ARG A 152 -11.88 30.27 13.08
N GLN A 153 -11.20 31.21 12.42
CA GLN A 153 -10.22 30.88 11.38
C GLN A 153 -9.05 30.11 11.97
N PHE A 154 -8.51 30.59 13.10
CA PHE A 154 -7.48 29.89 13.86
C PHE A 154 -7.90 28.47 14.27
N ALA A 155 -9.13 28.29 14.75
CA ALA A 155 -9.64 26.98 15.15
C ALA A 155 -9.64 25.98 13.98
N THR A 156 -10.13 26.41 12.82
CA THR A 156 -10.16 25.59 11.60
C THR A 156 -8.76 25.23 11.12
N GLU A 157 -7.85 26.22 11.04
CA GLU A 157 -6.45 26.02 10.66
C GLU A 157 -5.75 25.04 11.61
N LEU A 158 -5.90 25.24 12.92
CA LEU A 158 -5.30 24.38 13.94
C LEU A 158 -5.84 22.94 13.84
N GLY A 159 -7.15 22.76 13.64
CA GLY A 159 -7.75 21.44 13.43
C GLY A 159 -7.16 20.72 12.22
N HIS A 160 -6.96 21.42 11.11
CA HIS A 160 -6.31 20.86 9.92
C HIS A 160 -4.85 20.48 10.18
N GLU A 161 -4.07 21.39 10.77
CA GLU A 161 -2.65 21.19 11.05
C GLU A 161 -2.41 20.03 12.03
N VAL A 162 -3.26 19.88 13.05
CA VAL A 162 -3.19 18.75 13.98
C VAL A 162 -3.54 17.44 13.29
N ASN A 163 -4.60 17.40 12.47
CA ASN A 163 -4.96 16.19 11.72
C ASN A 163 -3.85 15.78 10.74
N GLU A 164 -3.23 16.74 10.04
CA GLU A 164 -2.11 16.49 9.13
C GLU A 164 -0.92 15.87 9.89
N SER A 165 -0.51 16.47 11.01
CA SER A 165 0.59 15.95 11.83
C SER A 165 0.30 14.57 12.41
N LEU A 166 -0.94 14.31 12.84
CA LEU A 166 -1.38 12.99 13.30
C LEU A 166 -1.38 11.96 12.16
N ASN A 167 -1.84 12.35 10.97
CA ASN A 167 -1.85 11.50 9.79
C ASN A 167 -0.43 11.10 9.39
N GLU A 168 0.52 12.03 9.29
CA GLU A 168 1.92 11.72 8.97
C GLU A 168 2.53 10.67 9.91
N ARG A 169 2.33 10.84 11.22
CA ARG A 169 2.84 9.88 12.22
C ARG A 169 2.14 8.54 12.15
N ARG A 170 0.83 8.53 11.86
CA ARG A 170 0.08 7.28 11.65
C ARG A 170 0.45 6.61 10.36
N TRP A 171 0.76 7.32 9.29
CA TRP A 171 1.28 6.70 8.07
C TRP A 171 2.57 5.95 8.35
N ALA A 172 3.44 6.40 9.25
CA ALA A 172 4.59 5.60 9.69
C ALA A 172 4.17 4.32 10.46
N LEU A 173 3.15 4.39 11.30
CA LEU A 173 2.59 3.24 12.04
C LEU A 173 1.77 2.28 11.15
N VAL A 174 1.11 2.80 10.12
CA VAL A 174 0.33 2.04 9.15
C VAL A 174 1.28 1.42 8.15
N LEU A 175 2.28 2.13 7.60
CA LEU A 175 3.23 1.55 6.63
C LEU A 175 4.14 0.49 7.25
N SER A 176 4.43 0.57 8.56
CA SER A 176 5.11 -0.50 9.30
C SER A 176 4.25 -1.75 9.49
N ASN A 177 2.91 -1.65 9.40
CA ASN A 177 1.97 -2.76 9.58
C ASN A 177 1.20 -3.19 8.31
N ALA A 178 1.10 -2.31 7.30
CA ALA A 178 0.21 -2.39 6.14
C ALA A 178 0.97 -2.62 4.83
N ALA A 179 2.12 -3.28 4.89
CA ALA A 179 2.60 -4.05 3.75
C ALA A 179 1.73 -5.31 3.58
N GLY A 180 0.47 -5.12 3.14
CA GLY A 180 -0.35 -6.10 2.40
C GLY A 180 -0.78 -7.41 3.07
N SER A 181 -0.67 -7.59 4.38
CA SER A 181 -0.40 -8.95 4.89
C SER A 181 -1.59 -9.85 5.22
N GLN A 182 -2.87 -9.44 5.35
CA GLN A 182 -3.90 -10.42 5.75
C GLN A 182 -4.42 -11.28 4.58
N HIS A 183 -4.85 -10.66 3.48
CA HIS A 183 -5.28 -11.42 2.28
C HIS A 183 -4.10 -12.17 1.65
N SER A 184 -2.90 -11.58 1.67
CA SER A 184 -1.69 -12.25 1.18
C SER A 184 -1.25 -13.40 2.09
N VAL A 185 -1.45 -13.32 3.43
CA VAL A 185 -1.24 -14.46 4.34
C VAL A 185 -2.27 -15.55 4.13
N ASP A 186 -3.54 -15.22 3.86
CA ASP A 186 -4.57 -16.20 3.53
C ASP A 186 -4.27 -16.92 2.21
N GLN A 187 -3.90 -16.17 1.16
CA GLN A 187 -3.47 -16.74 -0.13
C GLN A 187 -2.21 -17.59 0.01
N LEU A 188 -1.23 -17.15 0.82
CA LEU A 188 -0.02 -17.90 1.08
C LEU A 188 -0.33 -19.18 1.86
N ARG A 189 -1.23 -19.15 2.84
CA ARG A 189 -1.66 -20.33 3.59
C ARG A 189 -2.34 -21.35 2.67
N GLN A 190 -3.23 -20.89 1.78
CA GLN A 190 -3.85 -21.75 0.78
C GLN A 190 -2.81 -22.34 -0.19
N GLY A 191 -1.85 -21.53 -0.65
CA GLY A 191 -0.76 -21.99 -1.52
C GLY A 191 0.15 -23.03 -0.85
N VAL A 192 0.52 -22.80 0.42
CA VAL A 192 1.33 -23.74 1.22
C VAL A 192 0.58 -25.06 1.42
N GLU A 193 -0.73 -25.02 1.69
CA GLU A 193 -1.52 -26.25 1.84
C GLU A 193 -1.63 -27.03 0.52
N GLN A 194 -1.82 -26.36 -0.62
CA GLN A 194 -1.79 -27.02 -1.93
C GLN A 194 -0.42 -27.65 -2.22
N LEU A 195 0.68 -26.95 -1.92
CA LEU A 195 2.02 -27.51 -2.07
C LEU A 195 2.25 -28.71 -1.14
N ARG A 196 1.72 -28.67 0.09
CA ARG A 196 1.82 -29.77 1.06
C ARG A 196 1.12 -31.03 0.53
N LEU A 197 -0.07 -30.87 -0.02
CA LEU A 197 -0.81 -31.97 -0.66
C LEU A 197 -0.05 -32.51 -1.89
N GLY A 198 0.50 -31.63 -2.73
CA GLY A 198 1.31 -32.02 -3.90
C GLY A 198 2.60 -32.76 -3.51
N ALA A 199 3.29 -32.32 -2.46
CA ALA A 199 4.49 -32.98 -1.95
C ALA A 199 4.17 -34.39 -1.38
N ALA A 200 3.03 -34.54 -0.70
CA ALA A 200 2.56 -35.84 -0.21
C ALA A 200 2.20 -36.81 -1.34
N GLN A 201 1.54 -36.33 -2.40
CA GLN A 201 1.27 -37.10 -3.61
C GLN A 201 2.57 -37.53 -4.31
N LEU A 202 3.52 -36.60 -4.48
CA LEU A 202 4.82 -36.89 -5.09
C LEU A 202 5.59 -37.95 -4.29
N LYS A 203 5.61 -37.86 -2.96
CA LYS A 203 6.22 -38.86 -2.09
C LYS A 203 5.60 -40.25 -2.32
N THR A 204 4.26 -40.32 -2.31
CA THR A 204 3.53 -41.59 -2.48
C THR A 204 3.76 -42.21 -3.85
N GLY A 205 3.67 -41.41 -4.93
CA GLY A 205 3.96 -41.86 -6.29
C GLY A 205 5.41 -42.35 -6.44
N SER A 206 6.36 -41.62 -5.87
CA SER A 206 7.79 -42.00 -5.89
C SER A 206 8.06 -43.32 -5.16
N GLU A 207 7.37 -43.58 -4.04
CA GLU A 207 7.47 -44.84 -3.29
C GLU A 207 6.93 -46.04 -4.08
N GLN A 208 5.81 -45.85 -4.78
CA GLN A 208 5.24 -46.87 -5.67
C GLN A 208 6.17 -47.16 -6.85
N THR A 209 6.68 -46.12 -7.52
CA THR A 209 7.61 -46.27 -8.65
C THR A 209 8.95 -46.87 -8.22
N ALA A 210 9.49 -46.49 -7.05
CA ALA A 210 10.73 -47.07 -6.53
C ALA A 210 10.58 -48.58 -6.28
N SER A 211 9.43 -49.01 -5.76
CA SER A 211 9.11 -50.42 -5.55
C SER A 211 9.03 -51.18 -6.88
N ALA A 212 8.38 -50.61 -7.90
CA ALA A 212 8.33 -51.18 -9.24
C ALA A 212 9.72 -51.24 -9.91
N ALA A 213 10.53 -50.19 -9.79
CA ALA A 213 11.89 -50.14 -10.31
C ALA A 213 12.80 -51.20 -9.67
N LYS A 214 12.63 -51.47 -8.36
CA LYS A 214 13.33 -52.55 -7.66
C LYS A 214 12.95 -53.94 -8.20
N THR A 215 11.67 -54.17 -8.44
CA THR A 215 11.19 -55.41 -9.07
C THR A 215 11.74 -55.57 -10.49
N LEU A 216 11.73 -54.49 -11.28
CA LEU A 216 12.28 -54.49 -12.63
C LEU A 216 13.80 -54.70 -12.65
N SER A 217 14.54 -54.13 -11.69
CA SER A 217 15.99 -54.37 -11.52
C SER A 217 16.28 -55.84 -11.21
N GLY A 218 15.49 -56.46 -10.33
CA GLY A 218 15.57 -57.89 -10.06
C GLY A 218 15.26 -58.76 -11.29
N GLY A 219 14.31 -58.34 -12.13
CA GLY A 219 14.00 -58.99 -13.41
C GLY A 219 15.12 -58.85 -14.44
N ALA A 220 15.68 -57.65 -14.57
CA ALA A 220 16.79 -57.36 -15.47
C ALA A 220 18.05 -58.16 -15.10
N GLY A 221 18.36 -58.30 -13.80
CA GLY A 221 19.46 -59.14 -13.34
C GLY A 221 19.26 -60.64 -13.67
N LYS A 222 18.04 -61.15 -13.55
CA LYS A 222 17.72 -62.52 -13.98
C LYS A 222 17.85 -62.70 -15.48
N LEU A 223 17.40 -61.70 -16.26
CA LEU A 223 17.53 -61.71 -17.72
C LEU A 223 19.01 -61.70 -18.13
N GLN A 224 19.84 -60.85 -17.52
CA GLN A 224 21.28 -60.81 -17.75
C GLN A 224 21.92 -62.18 -17.50
N GLY A 225 21.67 -62.79 -16.34
CA GLY A 225 22.22 -64.12 -16.04
C GLY A 225 21.72 -65.22 -17.00
N GLY A 226 20.46 -65.13 -17.45
CA GLY A 226 19.91 -66.06 -18.45
C GLY A 226 20.52 -65.87 -19.85
N VAL A 227 20.79 -64.63 -20.25
CA VAL A 227 21.48 -64.30 -21.50
C VAL A 227 22.92 -64.78 -21.46
N GLU A 228 23.65 -64.56 -20.36
CA GLU A 228 25.01 -65.08 -20.16
C GLU A 228 25.03 -66.60 -20.34
N GLN A 229 24.17 -67.33 -19.62
CA GLN A 229 24.04 -68.79 -19.74
C GLN A 229 23.72 -69.26 -21.18
N LEU A 230 22.81 -68.57 -21.88
CA LEU A 230 22.46 -68.89 -23.25
C LEU A 230 23.64 -68.67 -24.20
N THR A 231 24.32 -67.53 -24.09
CA THR A 231 25.48 -67.22 -24.94
C THR A 231 26.62 -68.21 -24.73
N ASP A 232 26.90 -68.60 -23.47
CA ASP A 232 27.92 -69.59 -23.16
C ASP A 232 27.55 -70.99 -23.65
N GLY A 233 26.30 -71.41 -23.45
CA GLY A 233 25.80 -72.68 -23.99
C GLY A 233 25.90 -72.73 -25.52
N MET A 234 25.63 -71.62 -26.20
CA MET A 234 25.74 -71.53 -27.65
C MET A 234 27.19 -71.59 -28.13
N ARG A 235 28.12 -70.94 -27.43
CA ARG A 235 29.56 -71.06 -27.71
C ARG A 235 30.08 -72.48 -27.50
N GLN A 236 29.63 -73.15 -26.43
CA GLN A 236 29.99 -74.55 -26.17
C GLN A 236 29.47 -75.48 -27.28
N LEU A 237 28.21 -75.33 -27.68
CA LEU A 237 27.62 -76.09 -28.80
C LEU A 237 28.38 -75.84 -30.10
N GLY A 238 28.69 -74.59 -30.42
CA GLY A 238 29.45 -74.23 -31.61
C GLY A 238 30.86 -74.81 -31.62
N THR A 239 31.53 -74.85 -30.46
CA THR A 239 32.84 -75.48 -30.31
C THR A 239 32.77 -77.00 -30.50
N GLY A 240 31.74 -77.64 -29.93
CA GLY A 240 31.49 -79.07 -30.10
C GLY A 240 31.24 -79.46 -31.56
N LEU A 241 30.35 -78.74 -32.25
CA LEU A 241 30.02 -78.99 -33.66
C LEU A 241 31.22 -78.75 -34.60
N ARG A 242 32.02 -77.70 -34.36
CA ARG A 242 33.27 -77.46 -35.11
C ARG A 242 34.30 -78.57 -34.89
N THR A 243 34.41 -79.09 -33.67
CA THR A 243 35.30 -80.22 -33.36
C THR A 243 34.86 -81.50 -34.08
N MET A 244 33.55 -81.75 -34.17
CA MET A 244 33.01 -82.88 -34.93
C MET A 244 33.25 -82.76 -36.44
N ASP A 245 33.11 -81.56 -37.02
CA ASP A 245 33.44 -81.33 -38.44
C ASP A 245 34.94 -81.51 -38.72
N ALA A 246 35.81 -81.11 -37.79
CA ALA A 246 37.26 -81.24 -37.94
C ALA A 246 37.78 -82.70 -37.85
N ARG A 247 37.11 -83.57 -37.09
CA ARG A 247 37.54 -84.97 -36.86
C ARG A 247 36.89 -86.00 -37.80
N ARG A 248 36.17 -85.57 -38.84
CA ARG A 248 35.46 -86.48 -39.74
C ARG A 248 36.39 -87.17 -40.74
N PRO A 249 36.16 -88.45 -41.07
CA PRO A 249 36.89 -89.11 -42.15
C PRO A 249 36.58 -88.44 -43.50
N PRO A 250 37.58 -88.18 -44.35
CA PRO A 250 37.35 -87.60 -45.66
C PRO A 250 36.59 -88.58 -46.57
N ASN A 251 35.78 -88.04 -47.48
CA ASN A 251 34.99 -88.85 -48.42
C ASN A 251 35.88 -89.78 -49.28
N SER A 252 37.15 -89.42 -49.48
CA SER A 252 38.14 -90.25 -50.17
C SER A 252 38.44 -91.55 -49.43
N GLU A 253 38.54 -91.53 -48.11
CA GLU A 253 38.77 -92.74 -47.28
C GLU A 253 37.53 -93.64 -47.25
N LEU A 254 36.33 -93.05 -47.13
CA LEU A 254 35.08 -93.80 -47.20
C LEU A 254 34.88 -94.48 -48.56
N ASN A 255 35.20 -93.78 -49.65
CA ASN A 255 35.13 -94.35 -50.99
C ASN A 255 36.18 -95.45 -51.20
N ARG A 256 37.39 -95.32 -50.64
CA ARG A 256 38.42 -96.37 -50.66
C ARG A 256 37.97 -97.62 -49.89
N LEU A 257 37.37 -97.44 -48.71
CA LEU A 257 36.84 -98.56 -47.91
C LEU A 257 35.74 -99.30 -48.68
N LYS A 258 34.81 -98.57 -49.31
CA LYS A 258 33.77 -99.14 -50.17
C LYS A 258 34.37 -99.92 -51.35
N ALA A 259 35.31 -99.32 -52.09
CA ALA A 259 35.95 -99.98 -53.24
C ALA A 259 36.73 -101.25 -52.84
N GLY A 260 37.38 -101.25 -51.67
CA GLY A 260 38.07 -102.43 -51.13
C GLY A 260 37.11 -103.58 -50.79
N ALA A 261 35.95 -103.27 -50.22
CA ALA A 261 34.92 -104.27 -49.92
C ALA A 261 34.29 -104.85 -51.19
N GLU A 262 34.04 -104.01 -52.21
CA GLU A 262 33.55 -104.46 -53.53
C GLU A 262 34.58 -105.36 -54.23
N SER A 263 35.87 -105.02 -54.15
CA SER A 263 36.95 -105.82 -54.74
C SER A 263 37.11 -107.18 -54.04
N LEU A 264 36.95 -107.23 -52.71
CA LEU A 264 36.98 -108.47 -51.95
C LEU A 264 35.84 -109.41 -52.35
N ALA A 265 34.61 -108.88 -52.46
CA ALA A 265 33.46 -109.64 -52.92
C ALA A 265 33.65 -110.19 -54.34
N ALA A 266 34.13 -109.34 -55.27
CA ALA A 266 34.42 -109.74 -56.64
C ALA A 266 35.47 -110.86 -56.72
N GLY A 267 36.56 -110.77 -55.94
CA GLY A 267 37.62 -111.78 -55.91
C GLY A 267 37.15 -113.15 -55.41
N HIS A 268 36.29 -113.19 -54.39
CA HIS A 268 35.68 -114.44 -53.93
C HIS A 268 34.71 -115.04 -54.97
N GLY A 269 33.99 -114.19 -55.72
CA GLY A 269 33.15 -114.64 -56.83
C GLY A 269 33.94 -115.25 -57.99
N GLU A 270 35.14 -114.72 -58.29
CA GLU A 270 36.07 -115.32 -59.26
C GLU A 270 36.62 -116.66 -58.80
N LEU A 271 37.07 -116.75 -57.54
CA LEU A 271 37.59 -117.99 -56.98
C LEU A 271 36.52 -119.10 -56.93
N SER A 272 35.27 -118.74 -56.59
CA SER A 272 34.15 -119.70 -56.63
C SER A 272 33.97 -120.29 -58.02
N ARG A 273 33.98 -119.46 -59.08
CA ARG A 273 33.88 -119.92 -60.47
C ARG A 273 35.04 -120.84 -60.85
N GLY A 274 36.27 -120.50 -60.46
CA GLY A 274 37.44 -121.34 -60.70
C GLY A 274 37.35 -122.70 -59.99
N LEU A 275 36.82 -122.75 -58.77
CA LEU A 275 36.60 -124.01 -58.05
C LEU A 275 35.53 -124.88 -58.71
N ASP A 276 34.44 -124.27 -59.20
CA ASP A 276 33.41 -124.99 -59.94
C ASP A 276 33.98 -125.60 -61.24
N GLU A 277 34.83 -124.87 -61.96
CA GLU A 277 35.55 -125.38 -63.15
C GLU A 277 36.51 -126.53 -62.81
N LEU A 278 37.27 -126.41 -61.73
CA LEU A 278 38.16 -127.47 -61.22
C LEU A 278 37.37 -128.73 -60.84
N GLN A 279 36.21 -128.56 -60.20
CA GLN A 279 35.34 -129.66 -59.83
C GLN A 279 34.81 -130.39 -61.08
N VAL A 280 34.36 -129.66 -62.09
CA VAL A 280 33.95 -130.24 -63.39
C VAL A 280 35.11 -130.99 -64.06
N GLY A 281 36.33 -130.43 -64.02
CA GLY A 281 37.53 -131.10 -64.53
C GLY A 281 37.86 -132.40 -63.79
N SER A 282 37.77 -132.38 -62.45
CA SER A 282 37.97 -133.56 -61.60
C SER A 282 36.96 -134.67 -61.88
N GLN A 283 35.70 -134.32 -62.17
CA GLN A 283 34.66 -135.29 -62.55
C GLN A 283 34.99 -135.97 -63.88
N LYS A 284 35.44 -135.21 -64.89
CA LYS A 284 35.90 -135.78 -66.16
C LYS A 284 37.10 -136.73 -66.00
N ILE A 285 38.06 -136.36 -65.15
CA ILE A 285 39.20 -137.23 -64.82
C ILE A 285 38.70 -138.51 -64.14
N ARG A 286 37.76 -138.40 -63.20
CA ARG A 286 37.16 -139.55 -62.52
C ARG A 286 36.51 -140.51 -63.51
N GLU A 287 35.69 -139.99 -64.42
CA GLU A 287 35.02 -140.77 -65.47
C GLU A 287 36.04 -141.48 -66.37
N GLY A 288 37.08 -140.78 -66.81
CA GLY A 288 38.15 -141.35 -67.64
C GLY A 288 38.97 -142.43 -66.92
N VAL A 289 39.32 -142.20 -65.64
CA VAL A 289 40.07 -143.17 -64.82
C VAL A 289 39.21 -144.39 -64.50
N ALA A 290 37.92 -144.22 -64.23
CA ALA A 290 36.99 -145.33 -64.01
C ALA A 290 36.83 -146.19 -65.27
N GLY A 291 36.71 -145.58 -66.46
CA GLY A 291 36.69 -146.29 -67.73
C GLY A 291 37.99 -147.08 -67.97
N PHE A 292 39.14 -146.46 -67.70
CA PHE A 292 40.43 -147.16 -67.78
C PHE A 292 40.55 -148.32 -66.79
N GLN A 293 40.05 -148.17 -65.56
CA GLN A 293 40.03 -149.23 -64.56
C GLN A 293 39.20 -150.43 -65.02
N GLU A 294 38.03 -150.19 -65.60
CA GLU A 294 37.13 -151.22 -66.11
C GLU A 294 37.79 -152.02 -67.26
N GLU A 295 38.42 -151.32 -68.20
CA GLU A 295 39.15 -151.91 -69.32
C GLU A 295 40.40 -152.68 -68.87
N ALA A 296 41.16 -152.11 -67.92
CA ALA A 296 42.34 -152.76 -67.34
C ALA A 296 41.96 -154.04 -66.57
N ASN A 297 40.87 -154.04 -65.80
CA ASN A 297 40.43 -155.20 -65.02
C ASN A 297 39.97 -156.38 -65.90
N GLY A 298 39.32 -156.10 -67.04
CA GLY A 298 38.82 -157.11 -67.98
C GLY A 298 39.90 -157.82 -68.81
N SER A 299 41.12 -157.30 -68.87
CA SER A 299 42.21 -157.89 -69.66
C SER A 299 43.00 -158.95 -68.88
N LEU A 300 43.24 -160.10 -69.53
CA LEU A 300 44.10 -161.20 -69.05
C LEU A 300 45.60 -160.92 -69.26
N LEU A 301 45.94 -159.93 -70.11
CA LEU A 301 47.32 -159.56 -70.45
C LEU A 301 47.87 -158.42 -69.58
N VAL A 302 47.02 -157.81 -68.74
CA VAL A 302 47.40 -156.69 -67.88
C VAL A 302 47.83 -157.19 -66.50
N SER A 303 49.04 -156.79 -66.09
CA SER A 303 49.60 -157.20 -64.79
C SER A 303 48.75 -156.70 -63.61
N THR A 304 48.70 -157.48 -62.52
CA THR A 304 48.02 -157.12 -61.27
C THR A 304 48.46 -155.75 -60.73
N ARG A 305 49.74 -155.38 -60.89
CA ARG A 305 50.28 -154.08 -60.45
C ARG A 305 49.63 -152.89 -61.16
N VAL A 306 49.22 -153.04 -62.42
CA VAL A 306 48.52 -151.97 -63.16
C VAL A 306 47.09 -151.81 -62.66
N LYS A 307 46.41 -152.92 -62.33
CA LYS A 307 45.05 -152.91 -61.74
C LYS A 307 45.05 -152.24 -60.37
N ASP A 308 46.02 -152.55 -59.51
CA ASP A 308 46.16 -151.95 -58.18
C ASP A 308 46.45 -150.44 -58.26
N ASN A 309 47.33 -150.02 -59.18
CA ASN A 309 47.62 -148.59 -59.39
C ASN A 309 46.40 -147.84 -59.94
N ALA A 310 45.59 -148.45 -60.80
CA ALA A 310 44.34 -147.85 -61.28
C ALA A 310 43.35 -147.65 -60.11
N ASN A 311 43.23 -148.62 -59.20
CA ASN A 311 42.40 -148.49 -57.99
C ASN A 311 42.88 -147.35 -57.08
N GLN A 312 44.20 -147.21 -56.90
CA GLN A 312 44.77 -146.10 -56.12
C GLN A 312 44.48 -144.74 -56.79
N LEU A 313 44.56 -144.66 -58.11
CA LEU A 313 44.27 -143.43 -58.85
C LEU A 313 42.78 -143.05 -58.73
N VAL A 314 41.85 -144.01 -58.82
CA VAL A 314 40.41 -143.77 -58.57
C VAL A 314 40.19 -143.21 -57.18
N ASN A 315 40.80 -143.81 -56.15
CA ASN A 315 40.67 -143.33 -54.77
C ASN A 315 41.23 -141.91 -54.62
N GLY A 316 42.38 -141.61 -55.23
CA GLY A 316 42.97 -140.27 -55.23
C GLY A 316 42.10 -139.22 -55.92
N VAL A 317 41.48 -139.56 -57.06
CA VAL A 317 40.56 -138.67 -57.78
C VAL A 317 39.24 -138.50 -57.01
N ASN A 318 38.78 -139.53 -56.29
CA ASN A 318 37.62 -139.41 -55.42
C ASN A 318 37.87 -138.44 -54.26
N GLN A 319 39.02 -138.57 -53.60
CA GLN A 319 39.43 -137.68 -52.52
C GLN A 319 39.61 -136.23 -53.02
N LEU A 320 40.13 -136.04 -54.25
CA LEU A 320 40.25 -134.73 -54.88
C LEU A 320 38.89 -134.05 -55.11
N ASP A 321 37.91 -134.76 -55.67
CA ASP A 321 36.55 -134.21 -55.90
C ASP A 321 35.80 -133.92 -54.59
N GLU A 322 35.95 -134.76 -53.56
CA GLU A 322 35.40 -134.48 -52.22
C GLU A 322 36.04 -133.23 -51.59
N GLY A 323 37.36 -133.10 -51.73
CA GLY A 323 38.10 -131.91 -51.33
C GLY A 323 37.64 -130.65 -52.08
N LEU A 324 37.46 -130.74 -53.40
CA LEU A 324 36.97 -129.65 -54.24
C LEU A 324 35.53 -129.25 -53.91
N LYS A 325 34.64 -130.22 -53.61
CA LYS A 325 33.27 -129.93 -53.14
C LYS A 325 33.27 -129.17 -51.82
N SER A 326 34.11 -129.58 -50.88
CA SER A 326 34.26 -128.92 -49.58
C SER A 326 34.81 -127.50 -49.73
N ALA A 327 35.83 -127.33 -50.58
CA ALA A 327 36.40 -126.03 -50.90
C ALA A 327 35.39 -125.10 -51.59
N ALA A 328 34.64 -125.61 -52.58
CA ALA A 328 33.60 -124.86 -53.27
C ALA A 328 32.47 -124.44 -52.31
N HIS A 329 32.08 -125.32 -51.37
CA HIS A 329 31.09 -124.98 -50.35
C HIS A 329 31.58 -123.87 -49.42
N ALA A 330 32.78 -124.01 -48.85
CA ALA A 330 33.39 -122.98 -47.99
C ALA A 330 33.58 -121.65 -48.74
N GLN A 331 33.95 -121.71 -50.03
CA GLN A 331 34.12 -120.52 -50.84
C GLN A 331 32.80 -119.80 -51.14
N ARG A 332 31.68 -120.54 -51.28
CA ARG A 332 30.35 -119.94 -51.38
C ARG A 332 29.95 -119.20 -50.09
N GLU A 333 30.25 -119.76 -48.92
CA GLU A 333 30.03 -119.07 -47.64
C GLU A 333 30.88 -117.80 -47.51
N LEU A 334 32.15 -117.85 -47.94
CA LEU A 334 33.03 -116.67 -47.96
C LEU A 334 32.52 -115.59 -48.93
N THR A 335 31.95 -115.99 -50.06
CA THR A 335 31.37 -115.06 -51.03
C THR A 335 30.16 -114.33 -50.45
N ASP A 336 29.24 -115.07 -49.81
CA ASP A 336 28.09 -114.47 -49.10
C ASP A 336 28.52 -113.53 -47.96
N GLY A 337 29.56 -113.91 -47.21
CA GLY A 337 30.17 -113.06 -46.19
C GLY A 337 30.76 -111.77 -46.77
N ALA A 338 31.48 -111.85 -47.88
CA ALA A 338 32.07 -110.69 -48.55
C ALA A 338 31.00 -109.75 -49.13
N ASP A 339 29.91 -110.29 -49.69
CA ASP A 339 28.76 -109.50 -50.15
C ASP A 339 28.09 -108.74 -48.99
N LYS A 340 27.87 -109.41 -47.84
CA LYS A 340 27.34 -108.77 -46.63
C LYS A 340 28.24 -107.63 -46.14
N VAL A 341 29.56 -107.82 -46.17
CA VAL A 341 30.53 -106.76 -45.81
C VAL A 341 30.45 -105.60 -46.79
N SER A 342 30.40 -105.86 -48.09
CA SER A 342 30.25 -104.82 -49.13
C SER A 342 28.99 -103.98 -48.93
N VAL A 343 27.84 -104.63 -48.71
CA VAL A 343 26.56 -103.97 -48.41
C VAL A 343 26.64 -103.14 -47.12
N GLY A 344 27.19 -103.71 -46.05
CA GLY A 344 27.36 -103.02 -44.76
C GLY A 344 28.24 -101.77 -44.85
N VAL A 345 29.36 -101.86 -45.57
CA VAL A 345 30.27 -100.72 -45.83
C VAL A 345 29.58 -99.65 -46.70
N GLY A 346 28.76 -100.06 -47.67
CA GLY A 346 27.94 -99.15 -48.47
C GLY A 346 26.93 -98.35 -47.63
N ALA A 347 26.24 -99.02 -46.70
CA ALA A 347 25.31 -98.38 -45.76
C ALA A 347 26.03 -97.42 -44.81
N LEU A 348 27.15 -97.83 -44.21
CA LEU A 348 27.98 -96.99 -43.33
C LEU A 348 28.46 -95.73 -44.05
N THR A 349 28.97 -95.89 -45.27
CA THR A 349 29.46 -94.77 -46.09
C THR A 349 28.33 -93.76 -46.37
N THR A 350 27.13 -94.25 -46.65
CA THR A 350 25.95 -93.39 -46.89
C THR A 350 25.52 -92.67 -45.60
N GLY A 351 25.44 -93.39 -44.48
CA GLY A 351 25.13 -92.80 -43.17
C GLY A 351 26.11 -91.69 -42.77
N MET A 352 27.40 -91.90 -42.99
CA MET A 352 28.43 -90.89 -42.70
C MET A 352 28.35 -89.67 -43.61
N ARG A 353 27.98 -89.81 -44.88
CA ARG A 353 27.73 -88.65 -45.75
C ARG A 353 26.54 -87.81 -45.27
N THR A 354 25.45 -88.46 -44.86
CA THR A 354 24.28 -87.78 -44.32
C THR A 354 24.62 -87.04 -43.02
N LEU A 355 25.35 -87.68 -42.11
CA LEU A 355 25.81 -87.04 -40.87
C LEU A 355 26.72 -85.83 -41.16
N ASN A 356 27.67 -85.97 -42.10
CA ASN A 356 28.54 -84.88 -42.52
C ASN A 356 27.75 -83.67 -43.08
N GLY A 357 26.69 -83.93 -43.86
CA GLY A 357 25.80 -82.87 -44.37
C GLY A 357 25.01 -82.17 -43.26
N GLY A 358 24.53 -82.95 -42.27
CA GLY A 358 23.82 -82.43 -41.11
C GLY A 358 24.68 -81.52 -40.23
N ILE A 359 25.92 -81.93 -39.93
CA ILE A 359 26.85 -81.15 -39.11
C ILE A 359 27.17 -79.81 -39.77
N ARG A 360 27.45 -79.77 -41.09
CA ARG A 360 27.72 -78.50 -41.80
C ARG A 360 26.54 -77.53 -41.76
N THR A 361 25.34 -78.06 -41.96
CA THR A 361 24.11 -77.24 -41.89
C THR A 361 23.89 -76.68 -40.48
N ALA A 362 24.19 -77.47 -39.45
CA ALA A 362 24.11 -77.02 -38.06
C ALA A 362 25.13 -75.93 -37.75
N VAL A 363 26.40 -76.11 -38.15
CA VAL A 363 27.47 -75.12 -37.97
C VAL A 363 27.13 -73.80 -38.68
N GLY A 364 26.60 -73.85 -39.89
CA GLY A 364 26.22 -72.65 -40.66
C GLY A 364 24.99 -71.91 -40.13
N LYS A 365 24.21 -72.50 -39.22
CA LYS A 365 23.03 -71.88 -38.58
C LYS A 365 23.31 -71.32 -37.18
N LEU A 366 24.52 -71.50 -36.65
CA LEU A 366 24.90 -70.92 -35.36
C LEU A 366 25.11 -69.40 -35.54
N PRO A 367 24.66 -68.56 -34.60
CA PRO A 367 24.98 -67.13 -34.58
C PRO A 367 26.49 -66.90 -34.52
N GLU A 368 26.94 -65.77 -35.06
CA GLU A 368 28.32 -65.33 -34.89
C GLU A 368 28.56 -64.89 -33.45
N ASP A 369 29.80 -65.08 -32.95
CA ASP A 369 30.18 -64.70 -31.57
C ASP A 369 29.91 -63.20 -31.29
N SER A 370 30.03 -62.34 -32.32
CA SER A 370 29.74 -60.90 -32.24
C SER A 370 28.30 -60.58 -31.86
N GLN A 371 27.33 -61.37 -32.37
CA GLN A 371 25.90 -61.22 -32.07
C GLN A 371 25.58 -61.67 -30.65
N LEU A 372 26.26 -62.71 -30.15
CA LEU A 372 26.16 -63.16 -28.77
C LEU A 372 26.72 -62.11 -27.79
N ASP A 373 27.84 -61.48 -28.14
CA ASP A 373 28.44 -60.41 -27.35
C ASP A 373 27.58 -59.13 -27.31
N GLU A 374 26.90 -58.80 -28.41
CA GLU A 374 25.96 -57.68 -28.46
C GLU A 374 24.73 -57.93 -27.59
N LEU A 375 24.17 -59.14 -27.63
CA LEU A 375 23.05 -59.53 -26.78
C LEU A 375 23.41 -59.43 -25.28
N ASN A 376 24.60 -59.88 -24.90
CA ASN A 376 25.08 -59.79 -23.53
C ASN A 376 25.30 -58.33 -23.08
N ARG A 377 25.86 -57.50 -23.95
CA ARG A 377 26.02 -56.05 -23.70
C ARG A 377 24.66 -55.34 -23.54
N GLY A 378 23.67 -55.69 -24.37
CA GLY A 378 22.31 -55.16 -24.27
C GLY A 378 21.63 -55.51 -22.94
N ALA A 379 21.76 -56.76 -22.50
CA ALA A 379 21.22 -57.19 -21.21
C ALA A 379 21.90 -56.48 -20.02
N SER A 380 23.23 -56.31 -20.09
CA SER A 380 24.01 -55.58 -19.08
C SER A 380 23.64 -54.09 -19.02
N ALA A 381 23.46 -53.44 -20.17
CA ALA A 381 23.05 -52.04 -20.25
C ALA A 381 21.65 -51.82 -19.65
N LEU A 382 20.72 -52.75 -19.90
CA LEU A 382 19.39 -52.72 -19.30
C LEU A 382 19.44 -52.83 -17.77
N ALA A 383 20.23 -53.76 -17.24
CA ALA A 383 20.42 -53.91 -15.79
C ALA A 383 20.99 -52.63 -15.16
N ASN A 384 22.02 -52.03 -15.78
CA ASN A 384 22.64 -50.79 -15.31
C ASN A 384 21.69 -49.58 -15.38
N GLY A 385 20.92 -49.44 -16.46
CA GLY A 385 19.89 -48.39 -16.58
C GLY A 385 18.84 -48.48 -15.47
N ASN A 386 18.48 -49.71 -15.07
CA ASN A 386 17.55 -49.95 -13.98
C ASN A 386 18.08 -49.57 -12.59
N PHE A 387 19.39 -49.76 -12.35
CA PHE A 387 20.02 -49.27 -11.12
C PHE A 387 20.05 -47.73 -11.05
N ALA A 388 20.35 -47.06 -12.17
CA ALA A 388 20.31 -45.60 -12.24
C ALA A 388 18.90 -45.04 -12.00
N LEU A 389 17.87 -45.71 -12.52
CA LEU A 389 16.47 -45.36 -12.26
C LEU A 389 16.12 -45.49 -10.77
N ALA A 390 16.55 -46.58 -10.12
CA ALA A 390 16.32 -46.79 -8.69
C ALA A 390 16.99 -45.71 -7.82
N ASP A 391 18.24 -45.33 -8.14
CA ASP A 391 18.97 -44.24 -7.46
C ASP A 391 18.27 -42.88 -7.65
N GLY A 392 17.84 -42.56 -8.88
CA GLY A 392 17.10 -41.33 -9.17
C GLY A 392 15.80 -41.22 -8.36
N LEU A 393 15.05 -42.32 -8.21
CA LEU A 393 13.82 -42.36 -7.42
C LEU A 393 14.09 -42.18 -5.92
N GLN A 394 15.23 -42.67 -5.41
CA GLN A 394 15.63 -42.45 -4.02
C GLN A 394 15.93 -40.96 -3.75
N LYS A 395 16.57 -40.26 -4.69
CA LYS A 395 16.82 -38.81 -4.59
C LYS A 395 15.51 -37.99 -4.60
N ILE A 396 14.54 -38.36 -5.45
CA ILE A 396 13.22 -37.72 -5.47
C ILE A 396 12.48 -37.93 -4.14
N ARG A 397 12.57 -39.13 -3.56
CA ARG A 397 12.01 -39.41 -2.24
C ARG A 397 12.62 -38.54 -1.14
N ALA A 398 13.95 -38.37 -1.11
CA ALA A 398 14.61 -37.50 -0.15
C ALA A 398 14.23 -36.02 -0.35
N GLY A 399 14.17 -35.55 -1.60
CA GLY A 399 13.76 -34.18 -1.93
C GLY A 399 12.31 -33.86 -1.54
N SER A 400 11.38 -34.78 -1.80
CA SER A 400 9.97 -34.61 -1.40
C SER A 400 9.77 -34.61 0.12
N GLN A 401 10.56 -35.40 0.87
CA GLN A 401 10.55 -35.34 2.34
C GLN A 401 11.09 -34.01 2.87
N GLY A 402 12.18 -33.50 2.29
CA GLY A 402 12.72 -32.18 2.63
C GLY A 402 11.73 -31.04 2.34
N LEU A 403 11.05 -31.10 1.19
CA LEU A 403 10.01 -30.13 0.83
C LEU A 403 8.85 -30.15 1.83
N SER A 404 8.34 -31.34 2.18
CA SER A 404 7.26 -31.48 3.18
C SER A 404 7.66 -30.86 4.53
N GLY A 405 8.87 -31.15 5.02
CA GLY A 405 9.34 -30.60 6.29
C GLY A 405 9.52 -29.07 6.27
N GLY A 406 9.99 -28.52 5.15
CA GLY A 406 10.09 -27.06 4.97
C GLY A 406 8.73 -26.37 4.94
N LEU A 407 7.73 -27.00 4.31
CA LEU A 407 6.36 -26.50 4.27
C LEU A 407 5.69 -26.54 5.66
N ASP A 408 5.95 -27.56 6.47
CA ASP A 408 5.44 -27.64 7.85
C ASP A 408 6.03 -26.54 8.75
N LEU A 409 7.33 -26.26 8.62
CA LEU A 409 7.98 -25.14 9.34
C LEU A 409 7.38 -23.78 8.94
N LEU A 410 7.14 -23.59 7.64
CA LEU A 410 6.53 -22.36 7.12
C LEU A 410 5.08 -22.20 7.61
N ALA A 411 4.30 -23.29 7.59
CA ALA A 411 2.92 -23.29 8.08
C ALA A 411 2.84 -22.95 9.58
N ASN A 412 3.76 -23.48 10.40
CA ASN A 412 3.82 -23.22 11.83
C ASN A 412 4.36 -21.82 12.21
N SER A 413 5.09 -21.18 11.30
CA SER A 413 5.67 -19.84 11.53
C SER A 413 4.74 -18.69 11.10
N LEU A 414 3.61 -19.00 10.46
CA LEU A 414 2.63 -17.99 10.03
C LEU A 414 1.72 -17.60 11.22
N PRO A 415 1.65 -16.30 11.60
CA PRO A 415 0.80 -15.85 12.70
C PRO A 415 -0.70 -16.07 12.42
N ALA A 416 -1.46 -16.33 13.49
CA ALA A 416 -2.90 -16.66 13.40
C ALA A 416 -3.78 -15.47 13.01
N ALA A 417 -3.39 -14.25 13.41
CA ALA A 417 -4.03 -13.00 13.04
C ALA A 417 -3.01 -11.86 13.07
N LEU A 418 -3.18 -10.87 12.21
CA LEU A 418 -2.48 -9.60 12.29
C LEU A 418 -3.43 -8.59 12.95
N ASP A 419 -2.90 -7.76 13.84
CA ASP A 419 -3.68 -6.70 14.48
C ASP A 419 -4.14 -5.70 13.43
N THR A 420 -5.45 -5.62 13.21
CA THR A 420 -6.04 -4.59 12.38
C THR A 420 -5.70 -3.21 12.97
N PRO A 421 -5.38 -2.19 12.15
CA PRO A 421 -5.31 -0.83 12.65
C PRO A 421 -6.63 -0.48 13.35
N GLY A 422 -6.59 -0.19 14.64
CA GLY A 422 -7.76 0.31 15.37
C GLY A 422 -8.15 1.68 14.80
N GLY A 423 -9.46 1.94 14.73
CA GLY A 423 -10.00 3.19 14.19
C GLY A 423 -10.83 3.01 12.90
N SER A 424 -11.71 3.96 12.60
CA SER A 424 -12.43 4.00 11.32
C SER A 424 -11.63 4.81 10.30
N ALA A 425 -11.71 4.51 9.00
CA ALA A 425 -10.99 5.27 7.98
C ALA A 425 -11.30 6.78 8.04
N ALA A 426 -12.58 7.12 8.27
CA ALA A 426 -13.01 8.50 8.47
C ALA A 426 -12.49 9.10 9.80
N GLY A 427 -12.51 8.32 10.89
CA GLY A 427 -11.98 8.75 12.17
C GLY A 427 -10.47 8.94 12.17
N MET A 428 -9.74 8.19 11.37
CA MET A 428 -8.31 8.39 11.15
C MET A 428 -8.03 9.63 10.32
N ALA A 429 -8.75 9.85 9.22
CA ALA A 429 -8.54 11.01 8.35
C ALA A 429 -8.86 12.36 9.03
N SER A 430 -9.85 12.37 9.94
CA SER A 430 -10.31 13.55 10.67
C SER A 430 -10.50 13.21 12.14
N SER A 431 -9.40 12.96 12.85
CA SER A 431 -9.43 12.59 14.28
C SER A 431 -9.75 13.76 15.20
N VAL A 432 -9.36 14.98 14.79
CA VAL A 432 -9.51 16.20 15.58
C VAL A 432 -10.56 17.12 14.97
N GLN A 433 -11.46 17.63 15.81
CA GLN A 433 -12.43 18.63 15.41
C GLN A 433 -12.37 19.84 16.36
N PRO A 434 -12.17 21.05 15.84
CA PRO A 434 -12.34 22.25 16.64
C PRO A 434 -13.82 22.47 16.99
N VAL A 435 -14.09 22.81 18.24
CA VAL A 435 -15.41 23.11 18.77
C VAL A 435 -15.42 24.55 19.26
N MET A 436 -16.32 25.36 18.72
CA MET A 436 -16.47 26.76 19.13
C MET A 436 -17.46 26.86 20.30
N GLU A 437 -17.01 27.40 21.42
CA GLU A 437 -17.87 27.84 22.51
C GLU A 437 -17.97 29.37 22.45
N LEU A 438 -19.18 29.88 22.18
CA LEU A 438 -19.40 31.31 21.98
C LEU A 438 -20.16 31.91 23.18
N SER A 439 -19.63 33.01 23.72
CA SER A 439 -20.29 33.86 24.70
C SER A 439 -20.77 35.16 24.05
N ALA A 440 -21.87 35.71 24.55
CA ALA A 440 -22.51 36.92 24.02
C ALA A 440 -22.62 36.91 22.48
N PRO A 441 -23.30 35.90 21.89
CA PRO A 441 -23.29 35.69 20.44
C PRO A 441 -23.92 36.87 19.70
N VAL A 442 -23.35 37.20 18.54
CA VAL A 442 -23.75 38.34 17.71
C VAL A 442 -24.46 37.84 16.46
N SER A 443 -25.67 38.34 16.20
CA SER A 443 -26.55 37.79 15.16
C SER A 443 -26.01 37.90 13.74
N ASN A 444 -25.30 38.98 13.42
CA ASN A 444 -24.74 39.23 12.09
C ASN A 444 -23.65 40.32 12.16
N SER A 445 -22.89 40.48 11.09
CA SER A 445 -21.81 41.47 11.00
C SER A 445 -22.32 42.90 11.21
N GLY A 446 -23.50 43.25 10.69
CA GLY A 446 -24.12 44.57 10.90
C GLY A 446 -24.32 44.90 12.38
N SER A 447 -24.81 43.93 13.16
CA SER A 447 -24.87 44.02 14.62
C SER A 447 -23.48 44.20 15.21
N GLY A 448 -22.50 43.37 14.82
CA GLY A 448 -21.12 43.46 15.30
C GLY A 448 -20.46 44.83 15.12
N PHE A 449 -20.80 45.56 14.06
CA PHE A 449 -20.32 46.92 13.80
C PHE A 449 -21.08 48.03 14.56
N ALA A 450 -22.27 47.75 15.09
CA ALA A 450 -23.11 48.77 15.72
C ALA A 450 -22.47 49.47 16.92
N PRO A 451 -21.70 48.80 17.81
CA PRO A 451 -20.98 49.51 18.86
C PRO A 451 -19.99 50.57 18.36
N ASN A 452 -19.52 50.48 17.12
CA ASN A 452 -18.70 51.53 16.51
C ASN A 452 -19.55 52.65 15.91
N ILE A 453 -20.62 52.29 15.19
CA ILE A 453 -21.44 53.24 14.43
C ILE A 453 -22.38 54.05 15.31
N LEU A 454 -23.02 53.44 16.31
CA LEU A 454 -23.98 54.13 17.18
C LEU A 454 -23.33 55.29 17.94
N PRO A 455 -22.15 55.13 18.59
CA PRO A 455 -21.51 56.26 19.26
C PRO A 455 -21.01 57.32 18.28
N ALA A 456 -20.53 56.93 17.10
CA ALA A 456 -20.14 57.87 16.05
C ALA A 456 -21.33 58.71 15.58
N ALA A 457 -22.50 58.09 15.37
CA ALA A 457 -23.75 58.77 15.02
C ALA A 457 -24.21 59.73 16.13
N LEU A 458 -24.10 59.34 17.40
CA LEU A 458 -24.41 60.21 18.53
C LEU A 458 -23.46 61.41 18.62
N TRP A 459 -22.15 61.22 18.39
CA TRP A 459 -21.19 62.33 18.37
C TRP A 459 -21.50 63.31 17.25
N LEU A 460 -21.77 62.79 16.04
CA LEU A 460 -22.16 63.60 14.90
C LEU A 460 -23.46 64.37 15.17
N GLY A 461 -24.47 63.69 15.73
CA GLY A 461 -25.75 64.29 16.14
C GLY A 461 -25.57 65.41 17.17
N ALA A 462 -24.74 65.18 18.19
CA ALA A 462 -24.36 66.19 19.18
C ALA A 462 -23.63 67.39 18.55
N GLY A 463 -22.74 67.13 17.58
CA GLY A 463 -22.10 68.14 16.74
C GLY A 463 -23.10 69.05 16.04
N ILE A 464 -24.03 68.44 15.29
CA ILE A 464 -25.06 69.14 14.52
C ILE A 464 -26.01 69.90 15.46
N ALA A 465 -26.43 69.28 16.58
CA ALA A 465 -27.30 69.91 17.58
C ALA A 465 -26.63 71.15 18.21
N ALA A 466 -25.33 71.11 18.45
CA ALA A 466 -24.57 72.28 18.89
C ALA A 466 -24.49 73.39 17.82
N PHE A 467 -24.63 73.06 16.53
CA PHE A 467 -24.62 74.04 15.43
C PHE A 467 -25.95 74.76 15.24
N LEU A 468 -27.05 74.20 15.72
CA LEU A 468 -28.38 74.85 15.71
C LEU A 468 -28.43 76.13 16.55
N ILE A 469 -27.45 76.31 17.44
CA ILE A 469 -27.35 77.47 18.30
C ILE A 469 -26.03 78.22 18.08
N HIS A 470 -26.08 79.54 18.23
CA HIS A 470 -24.86 80.33 18.39
C HIS A 470 -24.26 80.06 19.78
N VAL A 471 -23.40 79.04 19.89
CA VAL A 471 -22.89 78.52 21.18
C VAL A 471 -22.30 79.60 22.08
N ARG A 472 -21.68 80.66 21.54
CA ARG A 472 -21.03 81.71 22.34
C ARG A 472 -21.92 82.89 22.71
N THR A 473 -23.19 82.92 22.28
CA THR A 473 -24.06 84.09 22.50
C THR A 473 -25.12 83.84 23.57
N LEU A 474 -25.34 84.82 24.44
CA LEU A 474 -26.40 84.81 25.46
C LEU A 474 -27.14 86.15 25.48
N PRO A 475 -28.40 86.19 25.96
CA PRO A 475 -29.12 87.45 26.10
C PRO A 475 -28.46 88.30 27.19
N ARG A 476 -28.41 89.63 27.02
CA ARG A 476 -27.83 90.55 28.02
C ARG A 476 -28.37 90.34 29.44
N ARG A 477 -29.65 89.95 29.60
CA ARG A 477 -30.23 89.63 30.91
C ARG A 477 -29.49 88.50 31.63
N ALA A 478 -28.97 87.51 30.88
CA ALA A 478 -28.25 86.37 31.43
C ALA A 478 -26.86 86.70 31.97
N GLN A 479 -26.36 87.93 31.80
CA GLN A 479 -25.07 88.36 32.35
C GLN A 479 -25.02 88.26 33.88
N HIS A 480 -26.17 88.43 34.55
CA HIS A 480 -26.30 88.36 36.01
C HIS A 480 -26.65 86.96 36.52
N PHE A 481 -26.85 85.98 35.63
CA PHE A 481 -27.21 84.62 36.04
C PHE A 481 -25.97 83.85 36.52
N SER A 482 -26.17 82.82 37.34
CA SER A 482 -25.09 81.94 37.76
C SER A 482 -24.48 81.19 36.55
N ARG A 483 -23.19 80.84 36.63
CA ARG A 483 -22.50 80.11 35.55
C ARG A 483 -23.19 78.79 35.17
N PRO A 484 -23.71 77.98 36.13
CA PRO A 484 -24.50 76.80 35.79
C PRO A 484 -25.78 77.14 35.03
N ALA A 485 -26.52 78.18 35.44
CA ALA A 485 -27.75 78.58 34.77
C ALA A 485 -27.49 79.07 33.32
N GLN A 486 -26.40 79.81 33.11
CA GLN A 486 -25.97 80.24 31.77
C GLN A 486 -25.66 79.04 30.85
N LEU A 487 -24.92 78.05 31.36
CA LEU A 487 -24.55 76.86 30.60
C LEU A 487 -25.76 75.95 30.34
N LEU A 488 -26.48 75.55 31.39
CA LEU A 488 -27.64 74.65 31.28
C LEU A 488 -28.75 75.27 30.43
N GLY A 489 -29.02 76.56 30.60
CA GLY A 489 -29.99 77.28 29.77
C GLY A 489 -29.59 77.30 28.29
N LYS A 490 -28.29 77.40 27.98
CA LYS A 490 -27.80 77.32 26.59
C LYS A 490 -27.82 75.88 26.06
N MET A 491 -27.59 74.89 26.92
CA MET A 491 -27.59 73.47 26.58
C MET A 491 -28.99 72.89 26.37
N GLY A 492 -30.04 73.49 26.97
CA GLY A 492 -31.37 72.89 27.02
C GLY A 492 -31.92 72.44 25.66
N LEU A 493 -31.92 73.31 24.64
CA LEU A 493 -32.43 72.96 23.31
C LEU A 493 -31.57 71.87 22.63
N PRO A 494 -30.24 72.02 22.48
CA PRO A 494 -29.40 70.96 21.92
C PRO A 494 -29.50 69.63 22.70
N ALA A 495 -29.61 69.69 24.02
CA ALA A 495 -29.74 68.49 24.86
C ALA A 495 -31.07 67.77 24.58
N ALA A 496 -32.18 68.48 24.45
CA ALA A 496 -33.46 67.89 24.08
C ALA A 496 -33.40 67.22 22.70
N VAL A 497 -32.76 67.88 21.72
CA VAL A 497 -32.54 67.30 20.37
C VAL A 497 -31.71 66.02 20.46
N VAL A 498 -30.61 66.03 21.22
CA VAL A 498 -29.74 64.87 21.40
C VAL A 498 -30.44 63.72 22.11
N VAL A 499 -31.29 63.99 23.11
CA VAL A 499 -32.12 62.96 23.75
C VAL A 499 -33.07 62.33 22.73
N VAL A 500 -33.78 63.14 21.94
CA VAL A 500 -34.67 62.63 20.90
C VAL A 500 -33.90 61.82 19.86
N GLN A 501 -32.73 62.30 19.39
CA GLN A 501 -31.86 61.57 18.47
C GLN A 501 -31.42 60.22 19.05
N ALA A 502 -31.02 60.17 20.32
CA ALA A 502 -30.62 58.94 20.98
C ALA A 502 -31.78 57.94 21.10
N LEU A 503 -32.99 58.42 21.45
CA LEU A 503 -34.20 57.59 21.50
C LEU A 503 -34.58 57.04 20.12
N LEU A 504 -34.59 57.90 19.10
CA LEU A 504 -34.87 57.49 17.72
C LEU A 504 -33.84 56.48 17.22
N LEU A 505 -32.56 56.69 17.53
CA LEU A 505 -31.48 55.77 17.17
C LEU A 505 -31.66 54.41 17.85
N GLY A 506 -32.01 54.40 19.15
CA GLY A 506 -32.28 53.16 19.88
C GLY A 506 -33.51 52.42 19.36
N LEU A 507 -34.59 53.14 19.03
CA LEU A 507 -35.80 52.57 18.43
C LEU A 507 -35.55 52.08 17.01
N ALA A 508 -34.75 52.78 16.20
CA ALA A 508 -34.36 52.33 14.87
C ALA A 508 -33.50 51.05 14.95
N ALA A 509 -32.56 50.98 15.90
CA ALA A 509 -31.77 49.78 16.14
C ALA A 509 -32.63 48.57 16.50
N GLN A 510 -33.62 48.75 17.40
CA GLN A 510 -34.49 47.65 17.85
C GLN A 510 -35.61 47.30 16.87
N GLY A 511 -36.25 48.30 16.27
CA GLY A 511 -37.45 48.13 15.45
C GLY A 511 -37.18 48.00 13.96
N VAL A 512 -36.30 48.84 13.40
CA VAL A 512 -36.02 48.86 11.95
C VAL A 512 -34.92 47.85 11.61
N LEU A 513 -33.81 47.88 12.35
CA LEU A 513 -32.67 46.97 12.15
C LEU A 513 -32.85 45.63 12.89
N THR A 514 -33.94 45.48 13.64
CA THR A 514 -34.31 44.25 14.37
C THR A 514 -33.16 43.65 15.20
N MET A 515 -32.32 44.52 15.77
CA MET A 515 -31.15 44.10 16.52
C MET A 515 -31.56 43.46 17.85
N ARG A 516 -30.99 42.30 18.15
CA ARG A 516 -31.19 41.64 19.44
C ARG A 516 -30.45 42.41 20.54
N VAL A 517 -31.20 43.04 21.44
CA VAL A 517 -30.67 43.80 22.58
C VAL A 517 -30.79 42.97 23.85
N ALA A 518 -29.66 42.75 24.53
CA ALA A 518 -29.60 41.98 25.78
C ALA A 518 -30.30 42.70 26.94
N ASN A 519 -30.11 44.01 27.07
CA ASN A 519 -30.77 44.83 28.09
C ASN A 519 -31.26 46.15 27.48
N GLY A 520 -32.54 46.19 27.08
CA GLY A 520 -33.18 47.34 26.42
C GLY A 520 -33.07 48.66 27.22
N PRO A 521 -33.46 48.68 28.51
CA PRO A 521 -33.35 49.89 29.34
C PRO A 521 -31.90 50.39 29.48
N ALA A 522 -30.95 49.49 29.76
CA ALA A 522 -29.54 49.84 29.88
C ALA A 522 -28.97 50.38 28.56
N PHE A 523 -29.36 49.79 27.43
CA PHE A 523 -28.95 50.23 26.10
C PHE A 523 -29.47 51.63 25.81
N MET A 524 -30.75 51.90 26.05
CA MET A 524 -31.34 53.22 25.83
C MET A 524 -30.71 54.29 26.73
N LEU A 525 -30.52 53.98 28.01
CA LEU A 525 -29.83 54.85 28.96
C LEU A 525 -28.39 55.13 28.51
N THR A 526 -27.69 54.11 28.01
CA THR A 526 -26.33 54.24 27.47
C THR A 526 -26.30 55.23 26.31
N LEU A 527 -27.21 55.12 25.33
CA LEU A 527 -27.25 56.03 24.19
C LEU A 527 -27.52 57.49 24.62
N VAL A 528 -28.49 57.70 25.52
CA VAL A 528 -28.87 59.05 25.99
C VAL A 528 -27.73 59.71 26.75
N VAL A 529 -27.14 59.03 27.74
CA VAL A 529 -26.04 59.58 28.55
C VAL A 529 -24.80 59.81 27.68
N SER A 530 -24.52 58.93 26.73
CA SER A 530 -23.41 59.10 25.79
C SER A 530 -23.61 60.31 24.89
N GLY A 531 -24.79 60.47 24.30
CA GLY A 531 -25.13 61.63 23.48
C GLY A 531 -24.99 62.95 24.25
N LEU A 532 -25.51 63.02 25.48
CA LEU A 532 -25.40 64.21 26.33
C LEU A 532 -23.95 64.51 26.72
N SER A 533 -23.15 63.47 26.98
CA SER A 533 -21.72 63.62 27.30
C SER A 533 -20.94 64.15 26.09
N PHE A 534 -21.22 63.62 24.89
CA PHE A 534 -20.64 64.11 23.64
C PHE A 534 -21.04 65.56 23.36
N LEU A 535 -22.31 65.91 23.60
CA LEU A 535 -22.79 67.30 23.48
C LEU A 535 -22.02 68.23 24.43
N ALA A 536 -21.82 67.84 25.69
CA ALA A 536 -21.04 68.63 26.64
C ALA A 536 -19.60 68.87 26.15
N MET A 537 -18.96 67.87 25.56
CA MET A 537 -17.60 67.99 25.00
C MET A 537 -17.55 68.89 23.77
N VAL A 538 -18.48 68.71 22.83
CA VAL A 538 -18.59 69.57 21.65
C VAL A 538 -18.83 71.02 22.07
N LEU A 539 -19.70 71.25 23.05
CA LEU A 539 -19.98 72.59 23.58
C LEU A 539 -18.78 73.19 24.31
N LEU A 540 -18.02 72.39 25.06
CA LEU A 540 -16.75 72.83 25.65
C LEU A 540 -15.80 73.34 24.57
N LEU A 541 -15.54 72.52 23.55
CA LEU A 541 -14.60 72.85 22.47
C LEU A 541 -15.06 74.09 21.68
N THR A 542 -16.33 74.15 21.32
CA THR A 542 -16.89 75.28 20.56
C THR A 542 -17.01 76.55 21.40
N LYS A 543 -17.29 76.47 22.70
CA LYS A 543 -17.24 77.62 23.62
C LYS A 543 -15.81 78.10 23.80
N ALA A 544 -14.85 77.19 24.00
CA ALA A 544 -13.44 77.48 24.22
C ALA A 544 -12.76 78.10 22.98
N PHE A 545 -12.97 77.53 21.80
CA PHE A 545 -12.22 77.87 20.57
C PHE A 545 -13.06 78.45 19.43
N GLY A 546 -14.38 78.37 19.50
CA GLY A 546 -15.27 78.95 18.49
C GLY A 546 -15.39 78.02 17.29
N ASP A 547 -15.30 78.56 16.07
CA ASP A 547 -15.35 77.75 14.86
C ASP A 547 -14.17 76.77 14.75
N ALA A 548 -12.98 77.15 15.25
CA ALA A 548 -11.86 76.21 15.39
C ALA A 548 -12.18 75.03 16.31
N GLY A 549 -13.03 75.24 17.33
CA GLY A 549 -13.49 74.18 18.22
C GLY A 549 -14.36 73.14 17.53
N LYS A 550 -15.08 73.52 16.46
CA LYS A 550 -15.84 72.60 15.63
C LYS A 550 -14.90 71.65 14.86
N ALA A 551 -13.85 72.21 14.25
CA ALA A 551 -12.81 71.41 13.59
C ALA A 551 -12.11 70.48 14.58
N MET A 552 -11.76 70.96 15.77
CA MET A 552 -11.17 70.13 16.83
C MET A 552 -12.10 68.99 17.26
N ALA A 553 -13.42 69.22 17.34
CA ALA A 553 -14.39 68.17 17.65
C ALA A 553 -14.45 67.08 16.56
N MET A 554 -14.21 67.44 15.28
CA MET A 554 -14.10 66.46 14.19
C MET A 554 -12.79 65.66 14.27
N VAL A 555 -11.65 66.30 14.57
CA VAL A 555 -10.38 65.59 14.78
C VAL A 555 -10.48 64.65 15.97
N LEU A 556 -11.09 65.11 17.07
CA LEU A 556 -11.31 64.29 18.26
C LEU A 556 -12.23 63.09 17.96
N LEU A 557 -13.23 63.24 17.09
CA LEU A 557 -14.02 62.11 16.61
C LEU A 557 -13.14 61.09 15.87
N ALA A 558 -12.26 61.54 14.97
CA ALA A 558 -11.37 60.65 14.22
C ALA A 558 -10.48 59.82 15.16
N VAL A 559 -9.84 60.49 16.13
CA VAL A 559 -8.99 59.84 17.14
C VAL A 559 -9.79 58.84 17.98
N GLN A 560 -11.00 59.22 18.39
CA GLN A 560 -11.87 58.36 19.18
C GLN A 560 -12.34 57.13 18.42
N LEU A 561 -12.76 57.29 17.16
CA LEU A 561 -13.20 56.18 16.32
C LEU A 561 -12.08 55.14 16.18
N SER A 562 -10.86 55.59 15.89
CA SER A 562 -9.65 54.77 15.77
C SER A 562 -9.21 54.07 17.06
N SER A 563 -9.48 54.66 18.22
CA SER A 563 -8.97 54.15 19.51
C SER A 563 -10.02 53.40 20.34
N SER A 564 -11.28 53.40 19.93
CA SER A 564 -12.38 52.95 20.79
C SER A 564 -12.55 51.42 20.88
N GLY A 565 -11.82 50.64 20.07
CA GLY A 565 -11.98 49.19 20.00
C GLY A 565 -13.33 48.75 19.40
N GLY A 566 -13.98 49.63 18.64
CA GLY A 566 -15.32 49.43 18.08
C GLY A 566 -15.36 48.41 16.94
N VAL A 567 -14.41 48.50 16.01
CA VAL A 567 -14.29 47.57 14.86
C VAL A 567 -13.36 46.43 15.20
N MET A 568 -12.08 46.73 15.43
CA MET A 568 -11.05 45.76 15.81
C MET A 568 -10.67 45.95 17.29
N PRO A 569 -10.02 44.94 17.91
CA PRO A 569 -9.35 45.13 19.20
C PRO A 569 -8.35 46.28 19.09
N VAL A 570 -8.34 47.15 20.10
CA VAL A 570 -7.46 48.33 20.10
C VAL A 570 -5.98 47.93 20.21
N GLU A 571 -5.72 46.72 20.68
CA GLU A 571 -4.42 46.08 20.76
C GLU A 571 -3.80 45.85 19.36
N LEU A 572 -4.63 45.70 18.32
CA LEU A 572 -4.19 45.55 16.93
C LEU A 572 -3.90 46.88 16.23
N SER A 573 -4.38 48.00 16.77
CA SER A 573 -4.26 49.33 16.16
C SER A 573 -2.91 50.01 16.42
N GLY A 574 -1.98 49.36 17.13
CA GLY A 574 -0.65 49.88 17.45
C GLY A 574 -0.57 50.69 18.75
N GLY A 575 0.65 50.87 19.27
CA GLY A 575 0.88 51.31 20.65
C GLY A 575 0.28 52.67 21.04
N LEU A 576 0.28 53.67 20.14
CA LEU A 576 -0.26 54.99 20.45
C LEU A 576 -1.78 54.94 20.73
N PHE A 577 -2.54 54.23 19.88
CA PHE A 577 -4.00 54.14 20.00
C PHE A 577 -4.42 53.35 21.24
N THR A 578 -3.70 52.26 21.56
CA THR A 578 -3.91 51.49 22.79
C THR A 578 -3.66 52.32 24.05
N GLN A 579 -2.63 53.18 24.06
CA GLN A 579 -2.28 54.02 25.22
C GLN A 579 -3.31 55.13 25.48
N ILE A 580 -3.84 55.75 24.42
CA ILE A 580 -4.82 56.85 24.57
C ILE A 580 -6.24 56.34 24.79
N SER A 581 -6.57 55.12 24.35
CA SER A 581 -7.91 54.54 24.40
C SER A 581 -8.60 54.63 25.78
N PRO A 582 -7.96 54.33 26.92
CA PRO A 582 -8.61 54.40 28.24
C PRO A 582 -9.05 55.81 28.64
N TRP A 583 -8.45 56.84 28.06
CA TRP A 583 -8.74 58.25 28.36
C TRP A 583 -9.86 58.82 27.50
N LEU A 584 -10.25 58.11 26.45
CA LEU A 584 -11.24 58.56 25.48
C LEU A 584 -12.64 58.08 25.87
N PRO A 585 -13.64 58.99 25.92
CA PRO A 585 -14.98 58.63 26.37
C PRO A 585 -15.66 57.66 25.41
N MET A 586 -15.40 57.75 24.10
CA MET A 586 -15.95 56.82 23.12
C MET A 586 -15.57 55.36 23.41
N THR A 587 -14.37 55.08 23.92
CA THR A 587 -13.96 53.72 24.34
C THR A 587 -14.93 53.13 25.35
N TRP A 588 -15.31 53.93 26.34
CA TRP A 588 -16.23 53.51 27.39
C TRP A 588 -17.67 53.44 26.88
N VAL A 589 -18.05 54.30 25.93
CA VAL A 589 -19.34 54.17 25.24
C VAL A 589 -19.42 52.87 24.45
N VAL A 590 -18.40 52.54 23.64
CA VAL A 590 -18.33 51.28 22.89
C VAL A 590 -18.49 50.09 23.85
N ARG A 591 -17.78 50.11 24.98
CA ARG A 591 -17.87 49.05 25.99
C ARG A 591 -19.26 48.97 26.64
N ALA A 592 -19.86 50.09 27.01
CA ALA A 592 -21.22 50.15 27.56
C ALA A 592 -22.26 49.64 26.55
N VAL A 593 -22.12 50.02 25.28
CA VAL A 593 -22.99 49.58 24.18
C VAL A 593 -22.83 48.08 23.99
N LYS A 594 -21.60 47.54 23.87
CA LYS A 594 -21.38 46.09 23.77
C LYS A 594 -22.01 45.32 24.93
N ALA A 595 -21.84 45.80 26.17
CA ALA A 595 -22.39 45.15 27.36
C ALA A 595 -23.93 45.17 27.39
N SER A 596 -24.56 46.29 27.04
CA SER A 596 -26.03 46.42 27.03
C SER A 596 -26.70 45.81 25.79
N LEU A 597 -25.99 45.79 24.66
CA LEU A 597 -26.48 45.25 23.38
C LEU A 597 -26.32 43.73 23.31
N PHE A 598 -25.14 43.19 23.63
CA PHE A 598 -24.85 41.75 23.46
C PHE A 598 -24.78 40.96 24.77
N GLY A 599 -24.77 41.62 25.93
CA GLY A 599 -24.39 40.96 27.19
C GLY A 599 -22.89 40.73 27.31
N ALA A 600 -22.08 41.45 26.53
CA ALA A 600 -20.62 41.44 26.60
C ALA A 600 -20.12 41.84 27.99
N PHE A 601 -18.90 41.46 28.36
CA PHE A 601 -18.29 41.81 29.65
C PHE A 601 -19.14 41.41 30.86
N ASP A 602 -19.79 40.23 30.81
CA ASP A 602 -20.75 39.75 31.81
C ASP A 602 -21.89 40.74 32.09
N GLY A 603 -22.28 41.53 31.08
CA GLY A 603 -23.34 42.53 31.18
C GLY A 603 -22.96 43.77 32.02
N GLN A 604 -21.68 44.02 32.28
CA GLN A 604 -21.22 45.17 33.07
C GLN A 604 -21.28 46.51 32.30
N TRP A 605 -22.48 46.98 31.97
CA TRP A 605 -22.69 48.26 31.25
C TRP A 605 -22.56 49.49 32.16
N ALA A 606 -22.87 49.36 33.46
CA ALA A 606 -22.98 50.51 34.37
C ALA A 606 -21.62 51.20 34.65
N ARG A 607 -20.55 50.43 34.87
CA ARG A 607 -19.23 51.00 35.17
C ARG A 607 -18.64 51.79 34.00
N PRO A 608 -18.62 51.28 32.75
CA PRO A 608 -18.28 52.08 31.58
C PRO A 608 -19.13 53.34 31.45
N LEU A 609 -20.44 53.23 31.69
CA LEU A 609 -21.36 54.37 31.61
C LEU A 609 -21.04 55.47 32.64
N VAL A 610 -20.59 55.10 33.84
CA VAL A 610 -20.14 56.07 34.87
C VAL A 610 -18.92 56.86 34.37
N TYR A 611 -17.95 56.23 33.71
CA TYR A 611 -16.81 56.95 33.12
C TYR A 611 -17.26 57.93 32.02
N VAL A 612 -18.23 57.51 31.19
CA VAL A 612 -18.84 58.39 30.17
C VAL A 612 -19.52 59.59 30.84
N ALA A 613 -20.40 59.35 31.80
CA ALA A 613 -21.09 60.42 32.53
C ALA A 613 -20.11 61.37 33.23
N ALA A 614 -19.07 60.83 33.88
CA ALA A 614 -18.04 61.62 34.53
C ALA A 614 -17.28 62.52 33.53
N SER A 615 -16.97 62.01 32.34
CA SER A 615 -16.33 62.80 31.28
C SER A 615 -17.23 63.92 30.76
N GLY A 616 -18.54 63.67 30.63
CA GLY A 616 -19.54 64.68 30.28
C GLY A 616 -19.66 65.77 31.36
N VAL A 617 -19.76 65.36 32.63
CA VAL A 617 -19.81 66.29 33.78
C VAL A 617 -18.53 67.12 33.86
N ALA A 618 -17.36 66.52 33.67
CA ALA A 618 -16.09 67.23 33.62
C ALA A 618 -16.07 68.27 32.49
N ALA A 619 -16.56 67.91 31.29
CA ALA A 619 -16.68 68.84 30.18
C ALA A 619 -17.65 70.00 30.48
N MET A 620 -18.76 69.74 31.19
CA MET A 620 -19.68 70.78 31.64
C MET A 620 -19.03 71.72 32.66
N LEU A 621 -18.35 71.18 33.68
CA LEU A 621 -17.65 71.98 34.69
C LEU A 621 -16.56 72.85 34.07
N LEU A 622 -15.75 72.28 33.15
CA LEU A 622 -14.77 73.04 32.37
C LEU A 622 -15.46 74.11 31.52
N SER A 623 -16.60 73.81 30.90
CA SER A 623 -17.36 74.77 30.10
C SER A 623 -17.87 75.95 30.92
N MET A 624 -18.04 75.83 32.24
CA MET A 624 -18.43 76.96 33.08
C MET A 624 -17.30 77.98 33.23
N VAL A 625 -16.04 77.55 33.12
CA VAL A 625 -14.85 78.39 33.35
C VAL A 625 -14.17 78.79 32.04
N VAL A 626 -14.13 77.88 31.06
CA VAL A 626 -13.39 78.03 29.80
C VAL A 626 -14.26 78.68 28.72
N GLY A 627 -13.70 79.66 28.02
CA GLY A 627 -14.38 80.40 26.93
C GLY A 627 -15.33 81.49 27.44
N ARG A 628 -15.42 82.60 26.69
CA ARG A 628 -16.19 83.80 27.09
C ARG A 628 -17.53 83.87 26.36
N TRP A 629 -18.58 84.20 27.11
CA TRP A 629 -19.90 84.51 26.55
C TRP A 629 -19.91 85.90 25.90
N ARG A 630 -20.63 86.03 24.79
CA ARG A 630 -20.96 87.30 24.14
C ARG A 630 -22.40 87.64 24.46
N PHE A 631 -22.60 88.69 25.25
CA PHE A 631 -23.93 89.13 25.66
C PHE A 631 -24.52 90.12 24.66
N VAL A 632 -25.62 89.73 24.02
CA VAL A 632 -26.27 90.49 22.94
C VAL A 632 -27.71 90.84 23.34
N LYS A 633 -28.25 91.95 22.82
CA LYS A 633 -29.68 92.28 22.99
C LYS A 633 -30.51 91.17 22.34
N THR A 634 -31.64 90.78 22.95
CA THR A 634 -32.49 89.71 22.43
C THR A 634 -32.95 89.98 21.00
N THR A 635 -33.23 91.24 20.66
CA THR A 635 -33.62 91.69 19.30
C THR A 635 -32.51 91.56 18.25
N ALA A 636 -31.25 91.37 18.67
CA ALA A 636 -30.12 91.16 17.77
C ALA A 636 -29.64 89.70 17.76
N MET A 637 -30.36 88.78 18.42
CA MET A 637 -30.14 87.36 18.22
C MET A 637 -30.77 86.94 16.90
N ARG A 638 -29.95 86.34 16.03
CA ARG A 638 -30.38 85.68 14.82
C ARG A 638 -30.35 84.18 15.01
N PRO A 639 -31.25 83.43 14.33
CA PRO A 639 -31.13 81.98 14.28
C PRO A 639 -29.76 81.60 13.72
N ALA A 640 -29.21 80.47 14.18
CA ALA A 640 -27.92 79.97 13.67
C ALA A 640 -28.05 79.32 12.29
N VAL A 641 -29.29 79.00 11.89
CA VAL A 641 -29.65 78.44 10.60
C VAL A 641 -30.68 79.39 9.99
N ASP A 642 -30.38 79.94 8.81
CA ASP A 642 -31.39 80.57 7.97
C ASP A 642 -32.06 79.44 7.18
N ILE A 643 -33.28 79.06 7.58
CA ILE A 643 -34.09 78.04 6.90
C ILE A 643 -34.97 78.73 5.85
#